data_AF-A0A084ALJ5-F1
#
_entry.id   AF-A0A084ALJ5-F1
#
_cell.length_a   1.000
_cell.length_b   1.000
_cell.length_c   1.000
_cell.angle_alpha   90.00
_cell.angle_beta   90.00
_cell.angle_gamma   90.00
#
_symmetry.space_group_name_H-M   'P 1'
#
loop_
_entity.id
_entity.type
_entity.pdbx_description
1 polymer ?
#
loop_
_entity_poly.entity_id
_entity_poly.type
_entity_poly.pdbx_seq_one_letter_code
_entity_poly.pdbx_strand_id
1 'polypeptide(L)'
;MVAKLSAVALLAASISAVSAQTYRRLGTCPTLGCILPPDQADFLPGQLFDLRIEVHAPVNGSEAAHDGVPDEAFTVTIAKDGEEAQDFATAFGIDEPEVETWDFSWYEDLFAEDKDEASLVNVASKAYRKLALYEPGTYTVTLSYYDGEETTAEWTVRPIANERKAKNVIFFIGDGMTTNMVCALFEGVVYEISLLTSIASQITAARLLGHASINGKYQSLLKMDDFPVIGHQMTHSIDTYITDSANSASALYTGHKSTVNAMGVYADSSEDPFDDPKVETIVEIFKRLTGGAWGAVSTAYIADATPIALSGHTRLRSQYAALVDQALNGVANWTQHGGPDVFFGGGAEQFIPGSGSYEGRNIYDEFAEAGYSVSWNKTALEAASNEDKALGIFCVSNLPVWLDRNVFTENLESQANDPSGNGNAALDLPGLKEMTLKAIDVLSTRGGDNGFFLMSEAASVDKQMHAMDYDRALGDLLELDDTIRATIDKLGELGILDETLVVVSADHGHGFDVWGSADTEYLAAQDDDRAKRRAVGTYEKSGQSQYTSAGNLNYGTGHSFPANWEPRYAIAGGLGATPDHRENYKVHRSPRSPTTRLNGEYYANPSDAPDGFLVNGTLPTDEAVGVHSLTDVPVYAWGPCQETFSGTYSNIDVFYKIANCLGLAREEGDSGCAPTKH
;
A
#
# COMPACT_ATOMS: atom_id res chain seq x y z
N MET A 1 37.85 -31.06 -3.26
CA MET A 1 36.52 -31.71 -3.31
C MET A 1 36.07 -31.82 -1.86
N VAL A 2 35.13 -31.06 -1.32
CA VAL A 2 34.00 -30.30 -1.88
C VAL A 2 33.85 -29.05 -1.01
N ALA A 3 33.79 -27.88 -1.65
CA ALA A 3 33.50 -26.61 -0.99
C ALA A 3 32.00 -26.58 -0.62
N LYS A 4 31.70 -26.20 0.62
CA LYS A 4 30.32 -25.94 1.06
C LYS A 4 29.89 -24.58 0.48
N LEU A 5 28.90 -24.61 -0.40
CA LEU A 5 28.11 -23.44 -0.76
C LEU A 5 27.34 -22.99 0.48
N SER A 6 27.57 -21.75 0.90
CA SER A 6 26.67 -20.99 1.77
C SER A 6 26.30 -19.73 1.00
N ALA A 7 25.26 -19.84 0.19
CA ALA A 7 24.54 -18.74 -0.42
C ALA A 7 23.06 -19.04 -0.18
N VAL A 8 22.57 -18.65 0.99
CA VAL A 8 21.14 -18.53 1.25
C VAL A 8 20.91 -17.02 1.35
N ALA A 9 20.84 -16.38 0.19
CA ALA A 9 20.03 -15.18 0.08
C ALA A 9 18.59 -15.67 0.24
N LEU A 10 17.98 -15.38 1.39
CA LEU A 10 16.54 -15.42 1.52
C LEU A 10 16.00 -14.32 0.58
N LEU A 11 15.82 -14.67 -0.71
CA LEU A 11 14.74 -14.08 -1.46
C LEU A 11 13.48 -14.48 -0.69
N ALA A 12 12.96 -13.56 0.13
CA ALA A 12 11.55 -13.52 0.41
C ALA A 12 10.83 -13.12 -0.88
N ALA A 13 10.92 -13.97 -1.90
CA ALA A 13 9.91 -14.05 -2.92
C ALA A 13 8.78 -14.82 -2.25
N SER A 14 7.96 -14.10 -1.49
CA SER A 14 6.57 -14.50 -1.31
C SER A 14 5.95 -14.51 -2.71
N ILE A 15 6.19 -15.59 -3.46
CA ILE A 15 5.22 -16.06 -4.44
C ILE A 15 4.12 -16.64 -3.58
N SER A 16 3.36 -15.76 -2.93
CA SER A 16 2.01 -16.08 -2.48
C SER A 16 1.32 -16.40 -3.79
N ALA A 17 1.11 -17.69 -4.07
CA ALA A 17 0.09 -18.07 -5.02
C ALA A 17 -1.20 -17.53 -4.40
N VAL A 18 -1.65 -16.37 -4.88
CA VAL A 18 -2.85 -15.69 -4.39
C VAL A 18 -4.03 -16.61 -4.71
N SER A 19 -4.36 -17.51 -3.79
CA SER A 19 -5.63 -18.22 -3.75
C SER A 19 -6.61 -17.37 -2.91
N ALA A 20 -7.00 -16.22 -3.44
CA ALA A 20 -8.12 -15.44 -2.89
C ALA A 20 -9.34 -15.70 -3.78
N GLN A 21 -10.34 -16.40 -3.24
CA GLN A 21 -11.66 -16.67 -3.85
C GLN A 21 -11.59 -16.84 -5.37
N THR A 22 -10.78 -17.83 -5.74
CA THR A 22 -10.73 -18.43 -7.06
C THR A 22 -12.15 -18.61 -7.56
N TYR A 23 -12.32 -18.47 -8.86
CA TYR A 23 -13.52 -18.77 -9.59
C TYR A 23 -14.59 -17.68 -9.71
N ARG A 24 -14.17 -16.45 -10.02
CA ARG A 24 -14.97 -15.59 -10.91
C ARG A 24 -14.18 -15.36 -12.18
N ARG A 25 -14.87 -15.39 -13.32
CA ARG A 25 -14.28 -15.15 -14.64
C ARG A 25 -13.49 -13.84 -14.70
N LEU A 26 -14.11 -12.74 -14.27
CA LEU A 26 -13.49 -11.44 -14.02
C LEU A 26 -14.36 -10.67 -13.01
N GLY A 27 -13.75 -10.02 -12.01
CA GLY A 27 -14.46 -9.35 -10.92
C GLY A 27 -15.38 -8.20 -11.33
N THR A 28 -15.04 -7.56 -12.44
CA THR A 28 -15.71 -6.41 -13.07
C THR A 28 -16.74 -6.80 -14.13
N CYS A 29 -16.92 -8.10 -14.38
CA CYS A 29 -17.80 -8.64 -15.43
C CYS A 29 -18.97 -9.42 -14.81
N PRO A 30 -20.09 -8.76 -14.47
CA PRO A 30 -21.22 -9.42 -13.79
C PRO A 30 -21.98 -10.40 -14.70
N THR A 31 -21.93 -10.19 -16.01
CA THR A 31 -22.56 -11.01 -17.06
C THR A 31 -21.54 -11.21 -18.20
N LEU A 32 -21.98 -11.62 -19.40
CA LEU A 32 -21.15 -11.77 -20.59
C LEU A 32 -20.53 -10.47 -21.11
N GLY A 33 -21.17 -9.32 -20.86
CA GLY A 33 -20.63 -8.01 -21.19
C GLY A 33 -19.84 -7.40 -20.03
N CYS A 34 -18.67 -6.84 -20.34
CA CYS A 34 -17.80 -6.15 -19.39
C CYS A 34 -17.62 -4.70 -19.80
N ILE A 35 -17.74 -3.79 -18.83
CA ILE A 35 -17.44 -2.37 -18.98
C ILE A 35 -16.36 -2.03 -17.96
N LEU A 36 -15.21 -1.54 -18.41
CA LEU A 36 -14.08 -1.13 -17.57
C LEU A 36 -13.77 0.33 -17.92
N PRO A 37 -14.12 1.34 -17.10
CA PRO A 37 -14.46 1.25 -15.67
C PRO A 37 -15.83 0.61 -15.37
N PRO A 38 -15.94 -0.20 -14.28
CA PRO A 38 -17.17 -0.90 -13.92
C PRO A 38 -18.26 0.05 -13.41
N ASP A 39 -19.45 -0.52 -13.17
CA ASP A 39 -20.55 0.17 -12.50
C ASP A 39 -20.11 0.79 -11.15
N GLN A 40 -20.73 1.90 -10.77
CA GLN A 40 -20.42 2.68 -9.57
C GLN A 40 -19.02 3.31 -9.56
N ALA A 41 -18.35 3.45 -10.71
CA ALA A 41 -17.11 4.21 -10.78
C ALA A 41 -17.36 5.72 -10.58
N ASP A 42 -16.57 6.32 -9.69
CA ASP A 42 -16.49 7.77 -9.53
C ASP A 42 -15.42 8.34 -10.47
N PHE A 43 -15.54 9.60 -10.88
CA PHE A 43 -14.53 10.32 -11.66
C PHE A 43 -14.32 11.72 -11.10
N LEU A 44 -13.07 12.18 -11.11
CA LEU A 44 -12.76 13.59 -10.93
C LEU A 44 -12.94 14.32 -12.29
N PRO A 45 -13.63 15.48 -12.34
CA PRO A 45 -13.75 16.26 -13.57
C PRO A 45 -12.41 16.54 -14.24
N GLY A 46 -12.24 16.09 -15.50
CA GLY A 46 -11.00 16.23 -16.27
C GLY A 46 -9.89 15.24 -15.95
N GLN A 47 -10.17 14.19 -15.16
CA GLN A 47 -9.29 13.04 -14.97
C GLN A 47 -9.30 12.16 -16.22
N LEU A 48 -8.11 11.73 -16.64
CA LEU A 48 -7.95 10.87 -17.80
C LEU A 48 -8.18 9.39 -17.42
N PHE A 49 -8.86 8.67 -18.30
CA PHE A 49 -9.07 7.23 -18.16
C PHE A 49 -9.19 6.56 -19.53
N ASP A 50 -8.98 5.25 -19.59
CA ASP A 50 -9.34 4.42 -20.74
C ASP A 50 -10.66 3.70 -20.46
N LEU A 51 -11.43 3.44 -21.51
CA LEU A 51 -12.54 2.49 -21.49
C LEU A 51 -12.14 1.21 -22.24
N ARG A 52 -12.29 0.05 -21.62
CA ARG A 52 -12.26 -1.26 -22.28
C ARG A 52 -13.65 -1.90 -22.20
N ILE A 53 -14.07 -2.46 -23.31
CA ILE A 53 -15.32 -3.21 -23.44
C ILE A 53 -14.98 -4.62 -23.86
N GLU A 54 -15.50 -5.62 -23.18
CA GLU A 54 -15.31 -7.03 -23.54
C GLU A 54 -16.66 -7.74 -23.63
N VAL A 55 -16.84 -8.55 -24.66
CA VAL A 55 -17.99 -9.45 -24.83
C VAL A 55 -17.47 -10.86 -24.80
N HIS A 56 -17.83 -11.58 -23.74
CA HIS A 56 -17.37 -12.94 -23.47
C HIS A 56 -18.33 -13.98 -24.08
N ALA A 57 -17.75 -15.06 -24.59
CA ALA A 57 -18.44 -16.26 -25.05
C ALA A 57 -17.76 -17.51 -24.47
N PRO A 58 -18.17 -17.95 -23.26
CA PRO A 58 -17.65 -19.19 -22.68
C PRO A 58 -18.00 -20.39 -23.55
N VAL A 59 -16.99 -21.23 -23.82
CA VAL A 59 -17.07 -22.39 -24.72
C VAL A 59 -17.57 -23.64 -23.97
N ASN A 60 -17.18 -23.78 -22.72
CA ASN A 60 -17.52 -24.90 -21.82
C ASN A 60 -17.77 -24.38 -20.40
N GLY A 61 -17.97 -25.30 -19.47
CA GLY A 61 -18.27 -24.96 -18.08
C GLY A 61 -19.74 -24.62 -17.84
N SER A 62 -20.04 -24.12 -16.65
CA SER A 62 -21.40 -23.75 -16.24
C SER A 62 -21.90 -22.46 -16.89
N GLU A 63 -21.00 -21.62 -17.39
CA GLU A 63 -21.32 -20.37 -18.09
C GLU A 63 -21.36 -20.49 -19.63
N ALA A 64 -21.22 -21.69 -20.19
CA ALA A 64 -21.21 -21.91 -21.65
C ALA A 64 -22.39 -21.24 -22.36
N ALA A 65 -22.10 -20.35 -23.30
CA ALA A 65 -23.11 -19.54 -23.99
C ALA A 65 -22.73 -19.25 -25.44
N HIS A 66 -23.75 -18.98 -26.27
CA HIS A 66 -23.59 -18.53 -27.67
C HIS A 66 -22.64 -19.39 -28.52
N ASP A 67 -22.61 -20.70 -28.26
CA ASP A 67 -21.71 -21.68 -28.90
C ASP A 67 -20.21 -21.27 -28.85
N GLY A 68 -19.82 -20.45 -27.87
CA GLY A 68 -18.47 -19.92 -27.72
C GLY A 68 -18.08 -18.87 -28.76
N VAL A 69 -19.03 -18.27 -29.49
CA VAL A 69 -18.74 -17.24 -30.50
C VAL A 69 -19.01 -15.85 -29.91
N PRO A 70 -17.99 -14.99 -29.73
CA PRO A 70 -18.20 -13.65 -29.22
C PRO A 70 -18.90 -12.76 -30.26
N ASP A 71 -19.79 -11.89 -29.81
CA ASP A 71 -20.38 -10.87 -30.68
C ASP A 71 -19.33 -9.80 -30.98
N GLU A 72 -19.00 -9.60 -32.26
CA GLU A 72 -18.09 -8.54 -32.72
C GLU A 72 -18.84 -7.27 -33.15
N ALA A 73 -20.18 -7.34 -33.27
CA ALA A 73 -21.04 -6.25 -33.73
C ALA A 73 -21.69 -5.47 -32.57
N PHE A 74 -21.19 -5.64 -31.35
CA PHE A 74 -21.67 -4.93 -30.17
C PHE A 74 -21.52 -3.41 -30.30
N THR A 75 -22.41 -2.70 -29.63
CA THR A 75 -22.44 -1.23 -29.60
C THR A 75 -22.36 -0.71 -28.18
N VAL A 76 -21.81 0.50 -28.03
CA VAL A 76 -21.65 1.16 -26.74
C VAL A 76 -22.20 2.57 -26.84
N THR A 77 -23.02 2.94 -25.87
CA THR A 77 -23.62 4.26 -25.79
C THR A 77 -23.37 4.89 -24.42
N ILE A 78 -23.40 6.21 -24.36
CA ILE A 78 -23.30 7.00 -23.13
C ILE A 78 -24.42 8.04 -23.08
N ALA A 79 -25.00 8.23 -21.91
CA ALA A 79 -26.01 9.25 -21.64
C ALA A 79 -25.71 9.94 -20.30
N LYS A 80 -25.88 11.26 -20.22
CA LYS A 80 -25.73 12.02 -18.97
C LYS A 80 -27.11 12.36 -18.40
N ASP A 81 -27.33 12.17 -17.11
CA ASP A 81 -28.52 12.62 -16.36
C ASP A 81 -29.89 12.26 -17.03
N GLY A 82 -29.96 11.13 -17.74
CA GLY A 82 -31.14 10.69 -18.47
C GLY A 82 -31.42 11.40 -19.80
N GLU A 83 -30.43 12.12 -20.34
CA GLU A 83 -30.43 12.64 -21.72
C GLU A 83 -30.46 11.50 -22.76
N GLU A 84 -30.63 11.87 -24.04
CA GLU A 84 -30.65 10.90 -25.14
C GLU A 84 -29.27 10.23 -25.26
N ALA A 85 -29.26 8.90 -25.30
CA ALA A 85 -28.05 8.11 -25.44
C ALA A 85 -27.36 8.41 -26.77
N GLN A 86 -26.05 8.63 -26.71
CA GLN A 86 -25.21 8.86 -27.88
C GLN A 86 -24.24 7.70 -28.04
N ASP A 87 -23.89 7.40 -29.30
CA ASP A 87 -22.77 6.52 -29.61
C ASP A 87 -21.49 6.99 -28.90
N PHE A 88 -20.74 6.06 -28.29
CA PHE A 88 -19.64 6.39 -27.39
C PHE A 88 -18.50 7.13 -28.11
N ALA A 89 -18.04 6.64 -29.27
CA ALA A 89 -16.99 7.31 -30.04
C ALA A 89 -17.43 8.71 -30.49
N THR A 90 -18.68 8.85 -30.91
CA THR A 90 -19.27 10.14 -31.27
C THR A 90 -19.30 11.12 -30.10
N ALA A 91 -19.68 10.66 -28.90
CA ALA A 91 -19.76 11.49 -27.70
C ALA A 91 -18.39 12.08 -27.28
N PHE A 92 -17.31 11.34 -27.51
CA PHE A 92 -15.93 11.79 -27.21
C PHE A 92 -15.20 12.38 -28.43
N GLY A 93 -15.83 12.41 -29.61
CA GLY A 93 -15.22 12.94 -30.84
C GLY A 93 -14.00 12.16 -31.31
N ILE A 94 -13.97 10.85 -31.08
CA ILE A 94 -12.90 9.94 -31.47
C ILE A 94 -13.35 8.99 -32.58
N ASP A 95 -12.40 8.38 -33.27
CA ASP A 95 -12.69 7.31 -34.21
C ASP A 95 -13.04 6.02 -33.45
N GLU A 96 -14.01 5.26 -33.97
CA GLU A 96 -14.37 3.96 -33.42
C GLU A 96 -13.17 3.00 -33.50
N PRO A 97 -12.74 2.39 -32.38
CA PRO A 97 -11.62 1.46 -32.39
C PRO A 97 -11.96 0.15 -33.10
N GLU A 98 -10.94 -0.47 -33.68
CA GLU A 98 -11.06 -1.80 -34.28
C GLU A 98 -11.40 -2.86 -33.23
N VAL A 99 -12.11 -3.91 -33.64
CA VAL A 99 -12.41 -5.04 -32.77
C VAL A 99 -11.18 -5.93 -32.64
N GLU A 100 -10.85 -6.27 -31.40
CA GLU A 100 -9.82 -7.22 -31.02
C GLU A 100 -10.46 -8.52 -30.53
N THR A 101 -9.80 -9.65 -30.76
CA THR A 101 -10.28 -10.96 -30.28
C THR A 101 -9.14 -11.79 -29.69
N TRP A 102 -9.45 -12.54 -28.64
CA TRP A 102 -8.54 -13.50 -28.00
C TRP A 102 -9.34 -14.55 -27.22
N ASP A 103 -8.63 -15.46 -26.59
CA ASP A 103 -9.18 -16.42 -25.64
C ASP A 103 -8.42 -16.38 -24.31
N PHE A 104 -9.10 -16.79 -23.25
CA PHE A 104 -8.49 -17.03 -21.95
C PHE A 104 -9.20 -18.18 -21.24
N SER A 105 -8.59 -18.69 -20.17
CA SER A 105 -9.17 -19.76 -19.37
C SER A 105 -9.12 -19.47 -17.88
N TRP A 106 -10.11 -19.97 -17.16
CA TRP A 106 -10.17 -19.93 -15.70
C TRP A 106 -10.80 -21.23 -15.18
N TYR A 107 -10.53 -21.61 -13.94
CA TYR A 107 -11.25 -22.71 -13.29
C TYR A 107 -12.56 -22.18 -12.68
N GLU A 108 -13.62 -22.98 -12.60
CA GLU A 108 -14.93 -22.54 -12.03
C GLU A 108 -15.14 -22.89 -10.56
N ASP A 109 -14.42 -23.90 -10.08
CA ASP A 109 -14.38 -24.28 -8.69
C ASP A 109 -13.11 -25.12 -8.40
N LEU A 110 -12.86 -25.43 -7.12
CA LEU A 110 -11.73 -26.27 -6.71
C LEU A 110 -11.87 -27.67 -7.31
N PHE A 111 -13.08 -28.12 -7.62
CA PHE A 111 -13.27 -29.42 -8.28
C PHE A 111 -12.87 -29.38 -9.75
N ALA A 112 -13.04 -28.24 -10.43
CA ALA A 112 -12.58 -28.01 -11.79
C ALA A 112 -11.04 -27.92 -11.81
N GLU A 113 -10.44 -27.20 -10.87
CA GLU A 113 -8.98 -27.14 -10.72
C GLU A 113 -8.37 -28.52 -10.41
N ASP A 114 -8.92 -29.25 -9.43
CA ASP A 114 -8.46 -30.59 -9.06
C ASP A 114 -8.53 -31.61 -10.22
N LYS A 115 -9.45 -31.39 -11.16
CA LYS A 115 -9.63 -32.24 -12.35
C LYS A 115 -8.89 -31.72 -13.58
N ASP A 116 -8.26 -30.55 -13.49
CA ASP A 116 -7.67 -29.84 -14.63
C ASP A 116 -8.71 -29.57 -15.75
N GLU A 117 -9.93 -29.21 -15.35
CA GLU A 117 -11.08 -28.93 -16.22
C GLU A 117 -11.33 -27.41 -16.30
N ALA A 118 -10.42 -26.65 -16.95
CA ALA A 118 -10.58 -25.21 -17.12
C ALA A 118 -11.73 -24.84 -18.08
N SER A 119 -12.43 -23.75 -17.76
CA SER A 119 -13.41 -23.10 -18.62
C SER A 119 -12.71 -22.13 -19.57
N LEU A 120 -12.88 -22.34 -20.88
CA LEU A 120 -12.36 -21.52 -21.96
C LEU A 120 -13.38 -20.44 -22.35
N VAL A 121 -12.92 -19.22 -22.56
CA VAL A 121 -13.74 -18.07 -22.92
C VAL A 121 -13.12 -17.37 -24.12
N ASN A 122 -13.90 -17.22 -25.19
CA ASN A 122 -13.52 -16.37 -26.31
C ASN A 122 -14.03 -14.95 -26.07
N VAL A 123 -13.26 -13.95 -26.47
CA VAL A 123 -13.53 -12.53 -26.19
C VAL A 123 -13.49 -11.74 -27.48
N ALA A 124 -14.46 -10.82 -27.64
CA ALA A 124 -14.36 -9.69 -28.57
C ALA A 124 -14.31 -8.40 -27.76
N SER A 125 -13.47 -7.45 -28.17
CA SER A 125 -13.22 -6.25 -27.37
C SER A 125 -12.93 -5.02 -28.20
N LYS A 126 -13.17 -3.85 -27.60
CA LYS A 126 -12.80 -2.53 -28.08
C LYS A 126 -12.19 -1.73 -26.94
N ALA A 127 -11.12 -1.00 -27.24
CA ALA A 127 -10.44 -0.13 -26.29
C ALA A 127 -10.47 1.33 -26.75
N TYR A 128 -11.06 2.20 -25.95
CA TYR A 128 -11.12 3.64 -26.15
C TYR A 128 -10.11 4.29 -25.20
N ARG A 129 -9.14 5.01 -25.75
CA ARG A 129 -7.99 5.47 -24.97
C ARG A 129 -8.05 6.95 -24.64
N LYS A 130 -7.60 7.32 -23.45
CA LYS A 130 -7.34 8.70 -23.03
C LYS A 130 -8.57 9.63 -23.13
N LEU A 131 -9.64 9.20 -22.48
CA LEU A 131 -10.92 9.90 -22.36
C LEU A 131 -10.93 10.82 -21.13
N ALA A 132 -11.83 11.79 -21.10
CA ALA A 132 -12.09 12.63 -19.92
C ALA A 132 -13.55 13.06 -19.86
N LEU A 133 -14.13 13.05 -18.65
CA LEU A 133 -15.44 13.63 -18.38
C LEU A 133 -15.27 14.92 -17.58
N TYR A 134 -15.88 16.01 -18.03
CA TYR A 134 -15.70 17.34 -17.42
C TYR A 134 -16.91 17.84 -16.64
N GLU A 135 -18.12 17.48 -17.07
CA GLU A 135 -19.33 17.99 -16.43
C GLU A 135 -19.76 17.06 -15.29
N PRO A 136 -19.92 17.57 -14.05
CA PRO A 136 -20.48 16.79 -12.96
C PRO A 136 -21.88 16.26 -13.30
N GLY A 137 -22.19 15.06 -12.83
CA GLY A 137 -23.46 14.39 -13.09
C GLY A 137 -23.31 12.87 -13.08
N THR A 138 -24.40 12.18 -13.36
CA THR A 138 -24.42 10.73 -13.51
C THR A 138 -24.40 10.37 -14.99
N TYR A 139 -23.48 9.49 -15.38
CA TYR A 139 -23.35 9.00 -16.75
C TYR A 139 -23.70 7.53 -16.78
N THR A 140 -24.63 7.15 -17.65
CA THR A 140 -24.97 5.75 -17.89
C THR A 140 -24.28 5.30 -19.18
N VAL A 141 -23.42 4.29 -19.06
CA VAL A 141 -22.82 3.60 -20.21
C VAL A 141 -23.55 2.29 -20.43
N THR A 142 -24.04 2.08 -21.65
CA THR A 142 -24.77 0.86 -22.02
C THR A 142 -24.05 0.15 -23.14
N LEU A 143 -23.65 -1.10 -22.87
CA LEU A 143 -23.15 -2.07 -23.83
C LEU A 143 -24.33 -2.95 -24.28
N SER A 144 -24.62 -2.97 -25.58
CA SER A 144 -25.65 -3.84 -26.17
C SER A 144 -24.98 -4.88 -27.09
N TYR A 145 -25.35 -6.15 -26.92
CA TYR A 145 -24.69 -7.28 -27.58
C TYR A 145 -25.65 -8.49 -27.72
N TYR A 146 -25.31 -9.46 -28.59
CA TYR A 146 -26.12 -10.64 -28.93
C TYR A 146 -27.60 -10.37 -29.22
N ASP A 147 -27.91 -9.27 -29.93
CA ASP A 147 -29.26 -8.89 -30.36
C ASP A 147 -30.33 -8.93 -29.23
N GLY A 148 -29.98 -8.47 -28.02
CA GLY A 148 -30.95 -8.30 -26.93
C GLY A 148 -30.39 -8.40 -25.51
N GLU A 149 -29.09 -8.66 -25.34
CA GLU A 149 -28.42 -8.57 -24.05
C GLU A 149 -27.82 -7.19 -23.84
N GLU A 150 -27.83 -6.72 -22.58
CA GLU A 150 -27.27 -5.43 -22.22
C GLU A 150 -26.51 -5.51 -20.90
N THR A 151 -25.43 -4.74 -20.82
CA THR A 151 -24.72 -4.45 -19.57
C THR A 151 -24.67 -2.94 -19.41
N THR A 152 -25.00 -2.46 -18.21
CA THR A 152 -25.05 -1.03 -17.91
C THR A 152 -24.10 -0.70 -16.75
N ALA A 153 -23.40 0.41 -16.85
CA ALA A 153 -22.59 0.98 -15.77
C ALA A 153 -23.04 2.42 -15.51
N GLU A 154 -23.33 2.75 -14.24
CA GLU A 154 -23.57 4.10 -13.79
C GLU A 154 -22.28 4.68 -13.20
N TRP A 155 -21.81 5.75 -13.81
CA TRP A 155 -20.62 6.49 -13.40
C TRP A 155 -21.01 7.82 -12.77
N THR A 156 -20.28 8.24 -11.74
CA THR A 156 -20.51 9.52 -11.05
C THR A 156 -19.33 10.45 -11.27
N VAL A 157 -19.53 11.54 -12.01
CA VAL A 157 -18.54 12.62 -12.11
C VAL A 157 -18.77 13.58 -10.95
N ARG A 158 -17.81 13.63 -10.02
CA ARG A 158 -17.96 14.35 -8.74
C ARG A 158 -18.00 15.88 -8.93
N PRO A 159 -18.59 16.64 -7.99
CA PRO A 159 -18.61 18.10 -8.07
C PRO A 159 -17.21 18.74 -8.09
N ILE A 160 -17.08 19.84 -8.82
CA ILE A 160 -15.82 20.60 -8.93
C ILE A 160 -15.55 21.40 -7.64
N ALA A 161 -14.36 21.25 -7.09
CA ALA A 161 -13.83 22.15 -6.06
C ALA A 161 -13.15 23.35 -6.73
N ASN A 162 -13.81 24.52 -6.71
CA ASN A 162 -13.38 25.72 -7.43
C ASN A 162 -12.16 26.44 -6.85
N GLU A 163 -11.70 26.06 -5.64
CA GLU A 163 -10.61 26.72 -4.94
C GLU A 163 -9.56 25.71 -4.49
N ARG A 164 -8.29 25.96 -4.85
CA ARG A 164 -7.15 25.23 -4.30
C ARG A 164 -6.87 25.74 -2.89
N LYS A 165 -7.02 24.86 -1.90
CA LYS A 165 -6.85 25.17 -0.47
C LYS A 165 -5.50 24.74 0.08
N ALA A 166 -4.94 23.64 -0.43
CA ALA A 166 -3.59 23.19 -0.11
C ALA A 166 -2.64 23.47 -1.28
N LYS A 167 -1.46 23.98 -0.96
CA LYS A 167 -0.36 24.08 -1.91
C LYS A 167 0.41 22.76 -1.95
N ASN A 168 0.63 22.15 -0.80
CA ASN A 168 1.42 20.92 -0.68
C ASN A 168 0.61 19.80 -0.04
N VAL A 169 0.96 18.57 -0.36
CA VAL A 169 0.42 17.37 0.30
C VAL A 169 1.59 16.48 0.71
N ILE A 170 1.55 16.01 1.97
CA ILE A 170 2.38 14.91 2.44
C ILE A 170 1.46 13.78 2.88
N PHE A 171 1.56 12.64 2.21
CA PHE A 171 0.78 11.45 2.50
C PHE A 171 1.68 10.36 3.08
N PHE A 172 1.53 10.12 4.38
CA PHE A 172 2.19 9.03 5.07
C PHE A 172 1.36 7.75 4.99
N ILE A 173 2.03 6.64 4.66
CA ILE A 173 1.43 5.31 4.64
C ILE A 173 2.21 4.40 5.59
N GLY A 174 1.55 3.92 6.65
CA GLY A 174 2.02 2.76 7.40
C GLY A 174 1.43 1.52 6.76
N ASP A 175 2.19 0.83 5.90
CA ASP A 175 1.71 -0.37 5.21
C ASP A 175 1.27 -1.43 6.25
N GLY A 176 0.07 -1.97 6.12
CA GLY A 176 -0.48 -2.94 7.06
C GLY A 176 -0.82 -2.41 8.47
N MET A 177 -0.78 -1.09 8.69
CA MET A 177 -1.01 -0.45 10.00
C MET A 177 -2.48 -0.49 10.43
N THR A 178 -2.76 -1.03 11.63
CA THR A 178 -4.13 -1.07 12.21
C THR A 178 -4.32 -0.33 13.52
N THR A 179 -5.54 0.20 13.70
CA THR A 179 -5.98 0.97 14.89
C THR A 179 -6.50 0.14 16.05
N ASN A 180 -7.35 -0.86 15.75
CA ASN A 180 -8.30 -1.57 16.62
C ASN A 180 -8.66 -0.79 17.89
N MET A 181 -9.73 -0.02 17.70
CA MET A 181 -10.81 0.39 18.62
C MET A 181 -10.44 0.77 20.06
N VAL A 182 -10.10 2.05 20.23
CA VAL A 182 -10.67 2.81 21.37
C VAL A 182 -12.03 3.32 20.93
N CYS A 183 -13.10 2.72 21.44
CA CYS A 183 -14.42 3.32 21.37
C CYS A 183 -14.37 4.61 22.21
N ALA A 184 -14.23 5.76 21.54
CA ALA A 184 -14.24 7.06 22.21
C ALA A 184 -15.63 7.29 22.82
N LEU A 185 -15.69 7.24 24.15
CA LEU A 185 -16.85 7.75 24.88
C LEU A 185 -16.91 9.26 24.65
N PHE A 186 -17.88 9.71 23.85
CA PHE A 186 -18.24 11.12 23.77
C PHE A 186 -18.53 11.63 25.18
N GLU A 187 -17.84 12.70 25.59
CA GLU A 187 -18.17 13.43 26.80
C GLU A 187 -19.62 13.94 26.71
N GLY A 188 -20.49 13.46 27.60
CA GLY A 188 -21.77 14.13 27.80
C GLY A 188 -22.97 13.30 28.23
N VAL A 189 -22.86 12.05 28.71
CA VAL A 189 -23.95 11.44 29.51
C VAL A 189 -23.36 10.49 30.55
N VAL A 190 -23.53 10.84 31.82
CA VAL A 190 -23.35 9.94 32.96
C VAL A 190 -24.42 8.86 32.88
N TYR A 191 -24.05 7.60 32.63
CA TYR A 191 -24.66 6.40 33.25
C TYR A 191 -23.83 5.14 32.91
N GLU A 192 -23.65 4.30 33.93
CA GLU A 192 -22.86 3.06 33.94
C GLU A 192 -23.13 2.13 32.75
N ILE A 193 -22.12 1.87 31.91
CA ILE A 193 -21.98 0.62 31.17
C ILE A 193 -20.54 0.11 31.35
N SER A 194 -20.39 -0.83 32.28
CA SER A 194 -19.22 -1.68 32.44
C SER A 194 -19.36 -2.86 31.48
N LEU A 195 -18.63 -2.83 30.36
CA LEU A 195 -18.09 -3.95 29.55
C LEU A 195 -18.00 -3.50 28.08
N LEU A 196 -16.92 -2.81 27.75
CA LEU A 196 -16.40 -2.72 26.38
C LEU A 196 -14.94 -3.16 26.47
N THR A 197 -14.68 -4.38 26.02
CA THR A 197 -13.35 -4.96 25.89
C THR A 197 -12.54 -4.03 24.98
N SER A 198 -11.50 -3.43 25.54
CA SER A 198 -10.48 -2.71 24.79
C SER A 198 -9.68 -3.76 24.03
N ILE A 199 -10.01 -3.96 22.76
CA ILE A 199 -9.13 -4.62 21.78
C ILE A 199 -8.17 -3.53 21.36
N ALA A 200 -6.87 -3.78 21.42
CA ALA A 200 -5.83 -2.80 21.16
C ALA A 200 -4.99 -3.32 20.00
N SER A 201 -4.96 -2.64 18.85
CA SER A 201 -3.98 -3.00 17.80
C SER A 201 -2.81 -2.03 17.73
N GLN A 202 -2.04 -2.21 16.67
CA GLN A 202 -0.66 -1.79 16.49
C GLN A 202 -0.36 -0.36 16.99
N ILE A 203 -1.19 0.64 16.68
CA ILE A 203 -1.02 2.02 17.18
C ILE A 203 -1.09 2.08 18.72
N THR A 204 -2.05 1.38 19.33
CA THR A 204 -2.16 1.30 20.78
C THR A 204 -1.06 0.45 21.41
N ALA A 205 -0.64 -0.63 20.75
CA ALA A 205 0.50 -1.44 21.18
C ALA A 205 1.81 -0.63 21.14
N ALA A 206 2.05 0.14 20.07
CA ALA A 206 3.15 1.07 19.94
C ALA A 206 3.10 2.16 21.02
N ARG A 207 1.90 2.69 21.34
CA ARG A 207 1.72 3.62 22.47
C ARG A 207 2.11 2.98 23.82
N LEU A 208 1.68 1.74 24.07
CA LEU A 208 2.01 0.99 25.30
C LEU A 208 3.50 0.67 25.42
N LEU A 209 4.16 0.47 24.27
CA LEU A 209 5.57 0.14 24.16
C LEU A 209 6.45 1.39 24.32
N GLY A 210 6.15 2.48 23.60
CA GLY A 210 6.95 3.72 23.60
C GLY A 210 6.65 4.70 24.73
N HIS A 211 5.45 4.69 25.33
CA HIS A 211 5.01 5.75 26.25
C HIS A 211 4.65 5.24 27.65
N ALA A 212 5.24 5.86 28.66
CA ALA A 212 5.02 5.50 30.06
C ALA A 212 3.58 5.77 30.49
N SER A 213 3.03 4.86 31.30
CA SER A 213 1.72 5.01 31.95
C SER A 213 1.88 5.09 33.47
N ILE A 214 1.35 6.15 34.09
CA ILE A 214 1.33 6.32 35.55
C ILE A 214 -0.12 6.34 36.01
N ASN A 215 -0.49 5.40 36.90
CA ASN A 215 -1.86 5.22 37.39
C ASN A 215 -2.90 5.08 36.25
N GLY A 216 -2.53 4.41 35.16
CA GLY A 216 -3.40 4.19 34.00
C GLY A 216 -3.49 5.37 33.02
N LYS A 217 -2.67 6.41 33.20
CA LYS A 217 -2.62 7.57 32.28
C LYS A 217 -1.29 7.59 31.53
N TYR A 218 -1.36 7.61 30.20
CA TYR A 218 -0.19 7.88 29.36
C TYR A 218 0.38 9.27 29.67
N GLN A 219 1.70 9.36 29.79
CA GLN A 219 2.41 10.62 30.09
C GLN A 219 2.74 11.44 28.83
N SER A 220 2.66 10.80 27.66
CA SER A 220 2.79 11.40 26.34
C SER A 220 2.03 10.50 25.33
N LEU A 221 1.76 11.03 24.15
CA LEU A 221 1.05 10.34 23.07
C LEU A 221 1.95 10.22 21.84
N LEU A 222 1.53 9.40 20.88
CA LEU A 222 2.11 9.39 19.54
C LEU A 222 1.84 10.74 18.87
N LYS A 223 2.71 11.20 17.97
CA LYS A 223 2.48 12.45 17.23
C LYS A 223 1.21 12.38 16.39
N MET A 224 0.89 11.23 15.80
CA MET A 224 -0.37 11.05 15.07
C MET A 224 -1.61 11.24 15.95
N ASP A 225 -1.52 11.02 17.27
CA ASP A 225 -2.61 11.27 18.21
C ASP A 225 -2.90 12.77 18.41
N ASP A 226 -1.95 13.66 18.06
CA ASP A 226 -2.13 15.12 18.13
C ASP A 226 -2.93 15.67 16.93
N PHE A 227 -3.21 14.84 15.91
CA PHE A 227 -3.89 15.30 14.71
C PHE A 227 -5.34 15.70 15.03
N PRO A 228 -5.82 16.83 14.50
CA PRO A 228 -7.13 17.39 14.86
C PRO A 228 -8.30 16.54 14.36
N VAL A 229 -8.10 15.72 13.33
CA VAL A 229 -9.15 14.92 12.71
C VAL A 229 -8.68 13.47 12.56
N ILE A 230 -9.54 12.55 12.98
CA ILE A 230 -9.44 11.12 12.72
C ILE A 230 -10.70 10.63 12.00
N GLY A 231 -10.50 9.82 10.96
CA GLY A 231 -11.53 9.04 10.28
C GLY A 231 -11.06 7.61 10.04
N HIS A 232 -11.86 6.85 9.31
CA HIS A 232 -11.58 5.48 8.93
C HIS A 232 -11.89 5.26 7.45
N GLN A 233 -11.10 4.44 6.79
CA GLN A 233 -11.34 4.04 5.40
C GLN A 233 -11.52 2.52 5.27
N MET A 234 -12.46 2.14 4.42
CA MET A 234 -12.73 0.75 4.03
C MET A 234 -11.83 0.35 2.85
N THR A 235 -11.12 -0.78 3.00
CA THR A 235 -9.99 -1.14 2.13
C THR A 235 -10.25 -2.27 1.15
N HIS A 236 -11.42 -2.91 1.15
CA HIS A 236 -11.78 -4.01 0.22
C HIS A 236 -11.55 -3.64 -1.27
N SER A 237 -11.25 -4.63 -2.11
CA SER A 237 -11.01 -4.43 -3.54
C SER A 237 -12.30 -4.53 -4.36
N ILE A 238 -12.19 -4.55 -5.70
CA ILE A 238 -13.34 -4.86 -6.58
C ILE A 238 -13.86 -6.28 -6.34
N ASP A 239 -12.95 -7.25 -6.20
CA ASP A 239 -13.23 -8.67 -6.33
C ASP A 239 -12.83 -9.52 -5.13
N THR A 240 -12.26 -8.90 -4.09
CA THR A 240 -11.86 -9.57 -2.86
C THR A 240 -12.23 -8.73 -1.63
N TYR A 241 -12.61 -9.40 -0.55
CA TYR A 241 -12.80 -8.74 0.75
C TYR A 241 -11.48 -8.19 1.30
N ILE A 242 -10.36 -8.84 0.98
CA ILE A 242 -9.04 -8.46 1.47
C ILE A 242 -8.21 -7.98 0.27
N THR A 243 -7.79 -6.73 0.33
CA THR A 243 -6.91 -6.10 -0.65
C THR A 243 -5.46 -6.54 -0.45
N ASP A 244 -4.67 -6.51 -1.52
CA ASP A 244 -3.21 -6.40 -1.42
C ASP A 244 -2.78 -4.93 -1.51
N SER A 245 -1.49 -4.65 -1.30
CA SER A 245 -0.95 -3.28 -1.33
C SER A 245 -1.06 -2.61 -2.69
N ALA A 246 -1.07 -3.37 -3.80
CA ALA A 246 -1.17 -2.77 -5.14
C ALA A 246 -2.54 -2.15 -5.39
N ASN A 247 -3.60 -2.93 -5.16
CA ASN A 247 -4.93 -2.47 -5.50
C ASN A 247 -5.48 -1.46 -4.46
N SER A 248 -5.00 -1.50 -3.21
CA SER A 248 -5.27 -0.47 -2.21
C SER A 248 -4.57 0.84 -2.53
N ALA A 249 -3.28 0.82 -2.86
CA ALA A 249 -2.52 2.00 -3.26
C ALA A 249 -3.09 2.61 -4.55
N SER A 250 -3.47 1.78 -5.52
CA SER A 250 -4.19 2.22 -6.72
C SER A 250 -5.44 3.02 -6.34
N ALA A 251 -6.28 2.51 -5.45
CA ALA A 251 -7.48 3.23 -5.00
C ALA A 251 -7.18 4.56 -4.31
N LEU A 252 -6.11 4.62 -3.51
CA LEU A 252 -5.65 5.84 -2.85
C LEU A 252 -5.12 6.90 -3.83
N TYR A 253 -4.59 6.49 -4.98
CA TYR A 253 -3.94 7.39 -5.93
C TYR A 253 -4.75 7.69 -7.18
N THR A 254 -5.71 6.87 -7.55
CA THR A 254 -6.58 7.12 -8.70
C THR A 254 -7.98 7.54 -8.29
N GLY A 255 -8.46 7.14 -7.10
CA GLY A 255 -9.88 7.28 -6.75
C GLY A 255 -10.77 6.20 -7.35
N HIS A 256 -10.16 5.12 -7.85
CA HIS A 256 -10.86 3.98 -8.44
C HIS A 256 -10.39 2.68 -7.76
N LYS A 257 -11.34 1.84 -7.35
CA LYS A 257 -11.01 0.48 -6.88
C LYS A 257 -10.32 -0.29 -8.02
N SER A 258 -9.47 -1.24 -7.68
CA SER A 258 -8.84 -2.16 -8.64
C SER A 258 -8.84 -3.59 -8.09
N THR A 259 -8.38 -4.53 -8.90
CA THR A 259 -8.22 -5.96 -8.61
C THR A 259 -6.85 -6.22 -7.98
N VAL A 260 -6.75 -7.25 -7.13
CA VAL A 260 -5.50 -7.67 -6.49
C VAL A 260 -4.34 -7.75 -7.49
N ASN A 261 -3.16 -7.25 -7.09
CA ASN A 261 -1.94 -7.04 -7.89
C ASN A 261 -1.96 -5.86 -8.88
N ALA A 262 -3.14 -5.34 -9.25
CA ALA A 262 -3.24 -4.29 -10.26
C ALA A 262 -3.04 -2.90 -9.66
N MET A 263 -2.42 -2.02 -10.43
CA MET A 263 -2.18 -0.62 -10.08
C MET A 263 -2.31 0.29 -11.29
N GLY A 264 -3.01 1.41 -11.13
CA GLY A 264 -3.22 2.41 -12.19
C GLY A 264 -4.08 1.92 -13.35
N VAL A 265 -4.71 0.75 -13.23
CA VAL A 265 -5.54 0.12 -14.27
C VAL A 265 -6.75 -0.61 -13.68
N TYR A 266 -7.74 -0.89 -14.51
CA TYR A 266 -8.72 -1.95 -14.25
C TYR A 266 -8.26 -3.23 -14.95
N ALA A 267 -8.12 -4.32 -14.21
CA ALA A 267 -7.67 -5.60 -14.78
C ALA A 267 -8.68 -6.13 -15.82
N ASP A 268 -8.17 -6.47 -17.01
CA ASP A 268 -8.93 -7.03 -18.12
C ASP A 268 -8.51 -8.48 -18.44
N SER A 269 -9.14 -9.11 -19.45
CA SER A 269 -8.88 -10.52 -19.79
C SER A 269 -7.78 -10.73 -20.82
N SER A 270 -7.13 -9.67 -21.32
CA SER A 270 -6.09 -9.75 -22.35
C SER A 270 -4.83 -10.47 -21.84
N GLU A 271 -3.88 -10.83 -22.70
CA GLU A 271 -2.63 -11.50 -22.27
C GLU A 271 -1.59 -10.49 -21.72
N ASP A 272 -1.55 -9.27 -22.26
CA ASP A 272 -0.54 -8.27 -21.93
C ASP A 272 -0.91 -7.51 -20.65
N PRO A 273 -0.11 -7.61 -19.56
CA PRO A 273 -0.38 -6.91 -18.31
C PRO A 273 -0.19 -5.39 -18.35
N PHE A 274 0.14 -4.80 -19.51
CA PHE A 274 0.27 -3.37 -19.73
C PHE A 274 -0.79 -2.79 -20.67
N ASP A 275 -1.64 -3.62 -21.29
CA ASP A 275 -2.68 -3.17 -22.21
C ASP A 275 -4.01 -2.83 -21.50
N ASP A 276 -4.13 -3.19 -20.22
CA ASP A 276 -5.30 -2.91 -19.39
C ASP A 276 -5.71 -1.41 -19.45
N PRO A 277 -7.03 -1.11 -19.35
CA PRO A 277 -7.53 0.26 -19.33
C PRO A 277 -7.00 1.04 -18.13
N LYS A 278 -6.30 2.14 -18.42
CA LYS A 278 -5.57 2.97 -17.46
C LYS A 278 -6.47 4.01 -16.79
N VAL A 279 -6.09 4.41 -15.59
CA VAL A 279 -6.72 5.51 -14.84
C VAL A 279 -5.63 6.44 -14.35
N GLU A 280 -5.80 7.74 -14.60
CA GLU A 280 -4.79 8.74 -14.26
C GLU A 280 -4.65 8.87 -12.73
N THR A 281 -3.39 8.90 -12.26
CA THR A 281 -3.07 9.00 -10.85
C THR A 281 -3.01 10.45 -10.35
N ILE A 282 -3.01 10.63 -9.03
CA ILE A 282 -2.99 11.95 -8.41
C ILE A 282 -1.73 12.75 -8.75
N VAL A 283 -0.57 12.11 -8.91
CA VAL A 283 0.67 12.80 -9.25
C VAL A 283 0.73 13.14 -10.74
N GLU A 284 0.14 12.31 -11.60
CA GLU A 284 -0.03 12.59 -13.02
C GLU A 284 -0.91 13.83 -13.20
N ILE A 285 -2.08 13.86 -12.55
CA ILE A 285 -3.00 15.01 -12.54
C ILE A 285 -2.30 16.24 -11.95
N PHE A 286 -1.67 16.10 -10.79
CA PHE A 286 -0.99 17.20 -10.11
C PHE A 286 0.11 17.81 -10.99
N LYS A 287 0.94 16.97 -11.63
CA LYS A 287 2.01 17.44 -12.52
C LYS A 287 1.45 18.11 -13.75
N ARG A 288 0.47 17.49 -14.42
CA ARG A 288 -0.17 18.00 -15.63
C ARG A 288 -0.81 19.36 -15.42
N LEU A 289 -1.45 19.57 -14.25
CA LEU A 289 -2.24 20.77 -13.98
C LEU A 289 -1.51 21.87 -13.25
N THR A 290 -0.54 21.55 -12.39
CA THR A 290 0.17 22.55 -11.57
C THR A 290 1.62 22.73 -11.97
N GLY A 291 2.22 21.75 -12.67
CA GLY A 291 3.67 21.71 -12.88
C GLY A 291 4.48 21.53 -11.60
N GLY A 292 3.84 21.18 -10.47
CA GLY A 292 4.46 20.99 -9.17
C GLY A 292 5.46 19.83 -9.12
N ALA A 293 6.17 19.73 -8.00
CA ALA A 293 7.12 18.66 -7.77
C ALA A 293 6.43 17.46 -7.09
N TRP A 294 6.86 16.23 -7.38
CA TRP A 294 6.36 15.07 -6.66
C TRP A 294 7.47 14.11 -6.28
N GLY A 295 7.26 13.33 -5.23
CA GLY A 295 8.23 12.32 -4.83
C GLY A 295 7.66 11.20 -3.98
N ALA A 296 8.45 10.14 -3.87
CA ALA A 296 8.14 8.98 -3.06
C ALA A 296 9.35 8.60 -2.19
N VAL A 297 9.06 8.25 -0.94
CA VAL A 297 10.00 7.72 0.03
C VAL A 297 9.42 6.43 0.58
N SER A 298 10.21 5.35 0.64
CA SER A 298 9.79 4.09 1.23
C SER A 298 10.94 3.39 1.94
N THR A 299 10.64 2.65 3.01
CA THR A 299 11.58 1.70 3.61
C THR A 299 11.63 0.36 2.88
N ALA A 300 10.79 0.12 1.87
CA ALA A 300 10.84 -1.03 0.98
C ALA A 300 11.67 -0.77 -0.28
N TYR A 301 11.60 -1.72 -1.23
CA TYR A 301 11.89 -1.45 -2.63
C TYR A 301 11.14 -0.19 -3.05
N ILE A 302 11.81 0.73 -3.72
CA ILE A 302 11.10 1.88 -4.26
C ILE A 302 10.15 1.50 -5.41
N ALA A 303 10.35 0.30 -5.97
CA ALA A 303 9.46 -0.33 -6.94
C ALA A 303 8.34 -1.17 -6.30
N ASP A 304 8.27 -1.27 -4.96
CA ASP A 304 7.16 -1.97 -4.31
C ASP A 304 5.83 -1.27 -4.61
N ALA A 305 4.73 -1.97 -4.40
CA ALA A 305 3.43 -1.56 -4.92
C ALA A 305 2.99 -0.17 -4.44
N THR A 306 3.16 0.15 -3.16
CA THR A 306 2.76 1.44 -2.60
C THR A 306 3.49 2.63 -3.24
N PRO A 307 4.84 2.71 -3.29
CA PRO A 307 5.50 3.83 -3.97
C PRO A 307 5.29 3.84 -5.48
N ILE A 308 5.31 2.68 -6.12
CA ILE A 308 5.31 2.62 -7.57
C ILE A 308 3.92 2.88 -8.18
N ALA A 309 2.83 2.57 -7.46
CA ALA A 309 1.46 2.83 -7.89
C ALA A 309 1.14 4.33 -8.08
N LEU A 310 1.99 5.24 -7.61
CA LEU A 310 1.88 6.66 -7.94
C LEU A 310 2.01 6.92 -9.44
N SER A 311 2.79 6.13 -10.18
CA SER A 311 2.99 6.32 -11.62
C SER A 311 2.92 5.03 -12.45
N GLY A 312 2.76 3.89 -11.79
CA GLY A 312 2.74 2.57 -12.41
C GLY A 312 1.37 2.22 -12.96
N HIS A 313 1.34 1.69 -14.18
CA HIS A 313 0.15 1.17 -14.84
C HIS A 313 0.41 -0.26 -15.30
N THR A 314 -0.11 -1.24 -14.54
CA THR A 314 -0.05 -2.66 -14.88
C THR A 314 -1.02 -3.46 -14.01
N ARG A 315 -1.52 -4.59 -14.53
CA ARG A 315 -2.27 -5.55 -13.69
C ARG A 315 -1.39 -6.42 -12.79
N LEU A 316 -0.05 -6.37 -12.94
CA LEU A 316 0.89 -7.23 -12.21
C LEU A 316 1.95 -6.43 -11.45
N ARG A 317 1.79 -6.30 -10.12
CA ARG A 317 2.78 -5.66 -9.23
C ARG A 317 4.20 -6.25 -9.29
N SER A 318 4.35 -7.47 -9.77
CA SER A 318 5.65 -8.14 -9.90
C SER A 318 6.53 -7.61 -11.04
N GLN A 319 6.00 -6.72 -11.90
CA GLN A 319 6.71 -6.13 -13.03
C GLN A 319 7.68 -5.01 -12.63
N TYR A 320 8.44 -5.20 -11.55
CA TYR A 320 9.30 -4.18 -10.94
C TYR A 320 10.20 -3.44 -11.93
N ALA A 321 10.86 -4.17 -12.82
CA ALA A 321 11.78 -3.61 -13.80
C ALA A 321 11.07 -2.60 -14.73
N ALA A 322 9.93 -3.01 -15.29
CA ALA A 322 9.13 -2.16 -16.18
C ALA A 322 8.52 -0.97 -15.44
N LEU A 323 8.12 -1.17 -14.20
CA LEU A 323 7.55 -0.11 -13.38
C LEU A 323 8.57 0.96 -13.00
N VAL A 324 9.83 0.60 -12.74
CA VAL A 324 10.92 1.58 -12.55
C VAL A 324 11.16 2.39 -13.83
N ASP A 325 11.10 1.75 -15.00
CA ASP A 325 11.19 2.46 -16.28
C ASP A 325 10.02 3.43 -16.49
N GLN A 326 8.78 2.99 -16.22
CA GLN A 326 7.59 3.86 -16.24
C GLN A 326 7.74 5.04 -15.27
N ALA A 327 8.27 4.83 -14.06
CA ALA A 327 8.47 5.91 -13.11
C ALA A 327 9.44 6.99 -13.61
N LEU A 328 10.45 6.64 -14.42
CA LEU A 328 11.38 7.62 -15.01
C LEU A 328 10.82 8.24 -16.30
N ASN A 329 10.36 7.39 -17.22
CA ASN A 329 10.09 7.72 -18.62
C ASN A 329 8.60 7.92 -18.94
N GLY A 330 7.71 7.58 -18.00
CA GLY A 330 6.27 7.57 -18.20
C GLY A 330 5.79 6.40 -19.07
N VAL A 331 4.48 6.35 -19.31
CA VAL A 331 3.86 5.36 -20.20
C VAL A 331 3.63 5.97 -21.58
N ALA A 332 3.96 5.21 -22.62
CA ALA A 332 3.76 5.63 -24.01
C ALA A 332 2.27 5.92 -24.29
N ASN A 333 2.00 7.02 -25.01
CA ASN A 333 0.65 7.51 -25.33
C ASN A 333 -0.27 7.82 -24.13
N TRP A 334 0.26 7.83 -22.91
CA TRP A 334 -0.48 8.16 -21.70
C TRP A 334 -0.23 9.62 -21.25
N THR A 335 -0.28 9.88 -19.95
CA THR A 335 0.16 11.14 -19.37
C THR A 335 1.67 11.15 -19.15
N GLN A 336 2.24 12.34 -19.01
CA GLN A 336 3.68 12.53 -18.88
C GLN A 336 3.96 13.30 -17.58
N HIS A 337 4.30 12.56 -16.52
CA HIS A 337 4.67 13.13 -15.23
C HIS A 337 6.14 13.57 -15.16
N GLY A 338 6.97 13.20 -16.16
CA GLY A 338 8.35 13.66 -16.31
C GLY A 338 9.30 13.19 -15.21
N GLY A 339 9.00 12.03 -14.60
CA GLY A 339 9.75 11.43 -13.49
C GLY A 339 9.59 12.11 -12.13
N PRO A 340 9.80 11.39 -11.02
CA PRO A 340 9.75 11.96 -9.66
C PRO A 340 10.86 13.00 -9.46
N ASP A 341 10.61 14.05 -8.70
CA ASP A 341 11.67 14.96 -8.24
C ASP A 341 12.48 14.34 -7.09
N VAL A 342 11.87 13.41 -6.33
CA VAL A 342 12.51 12.62 -5.27
C VAL A 342 12.07 11.16 -5.33
N PHE A 343 13.02 10.22 -5.30
CA PHE A 343 12.73 8.79 -5.28
C PHE A 343 13.72 8.05 -4.36
N PHE A 344 13.30 7.78 -3.11
CA PHE A 344 14.17 7.27 -2.05
C PHE A 344 13.67 5.94 -1.46
N GLY A 345 14.51 4.89 -1.51
CA GLY A 345 14.20 3.60 -0.88
C GLY A 345 15.27 2.54 -1.10
N GLY A 346 14.87 1.28 -1.10
CA GLY A 346 15.70 0.12 -1.42
C GLY A 346 15.46 -0.41 -2.83
N GLY A 347 15.82 -1.67 -3.07
CA GLY A 347 15.56 -2.35 -4.35
C GLY A 347 16.64 -2.14 -5.41
N ALA A 348 17.92 -2.00 -5.02
CA ALA A 348 19.04 -1.79 -5.94
C ALA A 348 19.17 -2.83 -7.06
N GLU A 349 18.65 -4.05 -6.87
CA GLU A 349 18.58 -5.09 -7.91
C GLU A 349 17.89 -4.65 -9.20
N GLN A 350 17.00 -3.65 -9.12
CA GLN A 350 16.27 -3.13 -10.27
C GLN A 350 17.03 -1.99 -10.96
N PHE A 351 18.11 -1.51 -10.34
CA PHE A 351 18.92 -0.40 -10.84
C PHE A 351 20.28 -0.83 -11.39
N ILE A 352 20.82 -1.92 -10.88
CA ILE A 352 22.09 -2.51 -11.33
C ILE A 352 21.85 -3.31 -12.61
N PRO A 353 22.73 -3.21 -13.64
CA PRO A 353 22.57 -3.97 -14.88
C PRO A 353 22.53 -5.49 -14.62
N GLY A 354 21.42 -6.11 -15.01
CA GLY A 354 21.19 -7.54 -14.81
C GLY A 354 19.74 -7.94 -15.08
N SER A 355 19.39 -9.18 -14.74
CA SER A 355 18.03 -9.69 -14.98
C SER A 355 16.93 -9.01 -14.16
N GLY A 356 17.29 -8.29 -13.09
CA GLY A 356 16.34 -7.51 -12.26
C GLY A 356 16.04 -6.12 -12.81
N SER A 357 16.98 -5.53 -13.57
CA SER A 357 16.80 -4.23 -14.24
C SER A 357 16.07 -4.35 -15.57
N TYR A 358 15.39 -3.29 -15.98
CA TYR A 358 14.67 -3.26 -17.25
C TYR A 358 15.61 -3.50 -18.43
N GLU A 359 15.38 -4.57 -19.18
CA GLU A 359 16.19 -4.98 -20.33
C GLU A 359 17.70 -5.15 -20.01
N GLY A 360 18.08 -5.34 -18.75
CA GLY A 360 19.49 -5.45 -18.35
C GLY A 360 20.25 -4.12 -18.32
N ARG A 361 19.55 -2.99 -18.38
CA ARG A 361 20.13 -1.64 -18.43
C ARG A 361 20.65 -1.18 -17.06
N ASN A 362 21.57 -0.22 -17.07
CA ASN A 362 22.02 0.43 -15.84
C ASN A 362 21.11 1.63 -15.54
N ILE A 363 20.10 1.42 -14.71
CA ILE A 363 19.09 2.46 -14.43
C ILE A 363 19.69 3.59 -13.58
N TYR A 364 20.74 3.35 -12.78
CA TYR A 364 21.45 4.44 -12.10
C TYR A 364 22.02 5.46 -13.10
N ASP A 365 22.59 4.98 -14.21
CA ASP A 365 23.14 5.86 -15.24
C ASP A 365 22.01 6.63 -15.94
N GLU A 366 20.86 6.00 -16.21
CA GLU A 366 19.71 6.66 -16.83
C GLU A 366 19.14 7.79 -15.97
N PHE A 367 19.01 7.58 -14.66
CA PHE A 367 18.62 8.64 -13.73
C PHE A 367 19.68 9.76 -13.68
N ALA A 368 20.97 9.42 -13.64
CA ALA A 368 22.04 10.43 -13.65
C ALA A 368 22.03 11.26 -14.94
N GLU A 369 21.82 10.62 -16.10
CA GLU A 369 21.67 11.28 -17.41
C GLU A 369 20.43 12.15 -17.49
N ALA A 370 19.34 11.76 -16.80
CA ALA A 370 18.14 12.57 -16.62
C ALA A 370 18.30 13.72 -15.62
N GLY A 371 19.50 13.93 -15.06
CA GLY A 371 19.84 15.05 -14.20
C GLY A 371 19.56 14.82 -12.70
N TYR A 372 19.50 13.57 -12.26
CA TYR A 372 19.33 13.24 -10.86
C TYR A 372 20.69 13.15 -10.14
N SER A 373 20.75 13.66 -8.91
CA SER A 373 21.79 13.26 -7.98
C SER A 373 21.49 11.83 -7.50
N VAL A 374 22.48 10.93 -7.61
CA VAL A 374 22.35 9.53 -7.17
C VAL A 374 23.06 9.33 -5.84
N SER A 375 22.30 8.92 -4.82
CA SER A 375 22.79 8.63 -3.47
C SER A 375 22.67 7.15 -3.14
N TRP A 376 23.73 6.55 -2.61
CA TRP A 376 23.78 5.14 -2.21
C TRP A 376 23.86 4.93 -0.70
N ASN A 377 23.97 6.01 0.09
CA ASN A 377 24.08 5.92 1.54
C ASN A 377 23.58 7.20 2.19
N LYS A 378 23.43 7.18 3.52
CA LYS A 378 22.99 8.31 4.32
C LYS A 378 23.89 9.53 4.14
N THR A 379 25.21 9.33 4.16
CA THR A 379 26.17 10.43 4.02
C THR A 379 25.99 11.17 2.69
N ALA A 380 25.82 10.45 1.58
CA ALA A 380 25.58 11.02 0.26
C ALA A 380 24.21 11.70 0.16
N LEU A 381 23.17 11.10 0.76
CA LEU A 381 21.83 11.68 0.81
C LEU A 381 21.82 13.03 1.52
N GLU A 382 22.46 13.13 2.68
CA GLU A 382 22.54 14.37 3.46
C GLU A 382 23.30 15.47 2.68
N ALA A 383 24.33 15.07 1.92
CA ALA A 383 25.14 15.97 1.11
C ALA A 383 24.52 16.37 -0.24
N ALA A 384 23.46 15.69 -0.69
CA ALA A 384 22.84 15.95 -1.98
C ALA A 384 22.30 17.39 -2.10
N SER A 385 22.27 17.94 -3.31
CA SER A 385 21.68 19.26 -3.56
C SER A 385 20.17 19.24 -3.34
N ASN A 386 19.58 20.37 -2.97
CA ASN A 386 18.12 20.54 -2.96
C ASN A 386 17.59 21.03 -4.32
N GLU A 387 18.47 21.50 -5.21
CA GLU A 387 18.10 22.07 -6.51
C GLU A 387 17.93 20.99 -7.59
N ASP A 388 18.67 19.89 -7.47
CA ASP A 388 18.63 18.78 -8.43
C ASP A 388 17.51 17.80 -8.06
N LYS A 389 17.02 17.04 -9.06
CA LYS A 389 16.21 15.86 -8.74
C LYS A 389 17.06 14.85 -7.99
N ALA A 390 16.48 14.05 -7.11
CA ALA A 390 17.25 13.16 -6.24
C ALA A 390 16.75 11.71 -6.31
N LEU A 391 17.66 10.80 -6.68
CA LEU A 391 17.50 9.35 -6.56
C LEU A 391 18.34 8.87 -5.38
N GLY A 392 17.75 8.06 -4.51
CA GLY A 392 18.40 7.49 -3.34
C GLY A 392 18.05 6.03 -3.19
N ILE A 393 18.96 5.13 -3.55
CA ILE A 393 18.75 3.68 -3.41
C ILE A 393 19.83 3.14 -2.49
N PHE A 394 19.44 2.71 -1.29
CA PHE A 394 20.38 2.53 -0.17
C PHE A 394 20.78 1.08 0.09
N CYS A 395 20.04 0.11 -0.44
CA CYS A 395 20.36 -1.31 -0.34
C CYS A 395 19.70 -2.14 -1.45
N VAL A 396 20.20 -3.35 -1.66
CA VAL A 396 19.46 -4.46 -2.30
C VAL A 396 18.36 -4.90 -1.34
N SER A 397 17.18 -5.21 -1.87
CA SER A 397 15.97 -5.51 -1.11
C SER A 397 15.48 -4.32 -0.26
N ASN A 398 14.59 -4.59 0.70
CA ASN A 398 14.05 -3.61 1.63
C ASN A 398 15.14 -3.07 2.57
N LEU A 399 14.94 -1.84 3.06
CA LEU A 399 15.79 -1.31 4.12
C LEU A 399 15.66 -2.19 5.38
N PRO A 400 16.77 -2.46 6.07
CA PRO A 400 16.73 -3.03 7.40
C PRO A 400 15.81 -2.24 8.34
N VAL A 401 15.01 -2.95 9.12
CA VAL A 401 14.06 -2.35 10.08
C VAL A 401 14.76 -1.49 11.13
N TRP A 402 14.01 -0.62 11.80
CA TRP A 402 14.55 0.28 12.81
C TRP A 402 15.30 -0.46 13.93
N LEU A 403 14.77 -1.60 14.41
CA LEU A 403 15.42 -2.42 15.45
C LEU A 403 16.82 -2.89 15.00
N ASP A 404 16.98 -3.32 13.77
CA ASP A 404 18.27 -3.81 13.27
C ASP A 404 19.23 -2.66 12.99
N ARG A 405 18.72 -1.47 12.63
CA ARG A 405 19.57 -0.27 12.46
C ARG A 405 20.03 0.36 13.77
N ASN A 406 19.30 0.17 14.87
CA ASN A 406 19.53 0.92 16.12
C ASN A 406 19.80 0.06 17.35
N VAL A 407 19.34 -1.19 17.38
CA VAL A 407 19.42 -2.09 18.56
C VAL A 407 20.28 -3.31 18.26
N PHE A 408 19.97 -4.04 17.18
CA PHE A 408 20.68 -5.25 16.75
C PHE A 408 21.56 -4.98 15.53
N THR A 409 22.43 -3.97 15.64
CA THR A 409 23.29 -3.48 14.54
C THR A 409 24.18 -4.54 13.92
N GLU A 410 24.52 -5.59 14.67
CA GLU A 410 25.26 -6.75 14.18
C GLU A 410 24.53 -7.50 13.05
N ASN A 411 23.20 -7.40 12.96
CA ASN A 411 22.43 -8.01 11.89
C ASN A 411 22.79 -7.41 10.53
N LEU A 412 23.18 -6.13 10.47
CA LEU A 412 23.57 -5.47 9.23
C LEU A 412 24.84 -6.07 8.63
N GLU A 413 25.84 -6.38 9.45
CA GLU A 413 27.13 -6.92 9.00
C GLU A 413 27.00 -8.29 8.31
N SER A 414 25.93 -9.02 8.60
CA SER A 414 25.65 -10.35 8.04
C SER A 414 24.97 -10.31 6.67
N GLN A 415 24.55 -9.13 6.21
CA GLN A 415 23.80 -8.96 4.97
C GLN A 415 24.73 -8.69 3.78
N ALA A 416 24.32 -9.18 2.62
CA ALA A 416 24.99 -8.91 1.34
C ALA A 416 24.10 -8.01 0.49
N ASN A 417 23.88 -6.77 0.96
CA ASN A 417 22.85 -5.86 0.47
C ASN A 417 23.36 -4.47 0.06
N ASP A 418 24.66 -4.30 -0.15
CA ASP A 418 25.23 -3.05 -0.69
C ASP A 418 24.55 -2.67 -2.03
N PRO A 419 24.13 -1.40 -2.20
CA PRO A 419 23.36 -0.95 -3.36
C PRO A 419 24.14 -0.95 -4.69
N SER A 420 25.46 -1.16 -4.66
CA SER A 420 26.24 -1.40 -5.88
C SER A 420 26.18 -2.85 -6.38
N GLY A 421 25.61 -3.77 -5.59
CA GLY A 421 25.55 -5.20 -5.91
C GLY A 421 26.88 -5.93 -5.68
N ASN A 422 27.83 -5.32 -4.96
CA ASN A 422 29.16 -5.89 -4.73
C ASN A 422 29.19 -7.06 -3.72
N GLY A 423 28.04 -7.39 -3.10
CA GLY A 423 27.89 -8.46 -2.11
C GLY A 423 28.37 -8.13 -0.69
N ASN A 424 28.74 -6.88 -0.41
CA ASN A 424 29.04 -6.39 0.93
C ASN A 424 27.75 -5.96 1.67
N ALA A 425 27.89 -5.65 2.96
CA ALA A 425 26.81 -5.09 3.77
C ALA A 425 26.65 -3.59 3.54
N ALA A 426 25.40 -3.11 3.44
CA ALA A 426 25.06 -1.70 3.53
C ALA A 426 25.04 -1.28 5.01
N LEU A 427 26.03 -0.50 5.43
CA LEU A 427 26.18 -0.09 6.85
C LEU A 427 25.82 1.38 7.11
N ASP A 428 25.86 2.24 6.08
CA ASP A 428 25.54 3.68 6.19
C ASP A 428 24.14 3.95 5.61
N LEU A 429 23.11 3.50 6.33
CA LEU A 429 21.72 3.54 5.87
C LEU A 429 20.94 4.72 6.50
N PRO A 430 20.18 5.51 5.73
CA PRO A 430 19.23 6.45 6.29
C PRO A 430 18.02 5.73 6.88
N GLY A 431 17.31 6.38 7.81
CA GLY A 431 15.97 5.97 8.21
C GLY A 431 14.89 6.68 7.45
N LEU A 432 13.63 6.30 7.74
CA LEU A 432 12.47 6.95 7.14
C LEU A 432 12.52 8.46 7.40
N LYS A 433 12.84 8.85 8.63
CA LYS A 433 12.97 10.25 9.04
C LYS A 433 13.95 11.04 8.18
N GLU A 434 15.18 10.55 8.02
CA GLU A 434 16.19 11.26 7.23
C GLU A 434 15.80 11.36 5.75
N MET A 435 15.24 10.29 5.18
CA MET A 435 14.76 10.29 3.79
C MET A 435 13.62 11.29 3.59
N THR A 436 12.61 11.29 4.46
CA THR A 436 11.44 12.17 4.35
C THR A 436 11.82 13.63 4.54
N LEU A 437 12.67 13.96 5.52
CA LEU A 437 13.12 15.35 5.71
C LEU A 437 13.91 15.86 4.51
N LYS A 438 14.78 15.01 3.94
CA LYS A 438 15.51 15.37 2.72
C LYS A 438 14.58 15.52 1.52
N ALA A 439 13.56 14.67 1.42
CA ALA A 439 12.56 14.77 0.36
C ALA A 439 11.79 16.10 0.44
N ILE A 440 11.39 16.52 1.63
CA ILE A 440 10.73 17.81 1.85
C ILE A 440 11.64 18.98 1.43
N ASP A 441 12.94 18.92 1.76
CA ASP A 441 13.91 19.95 1.37
C ASP A 441 14.03 20.09 -0.17
N VAL A 442 14.15 18.97 -0.90
CA VAL A 442 14.22 18.96 -2.36
C VAL A 442 12.89 19.40 -2.98
N LEU A 443 11.76 18.83 -2.53
CA LEU A 443 10.44 19.09 -3.09
C LEU A 443 9.94 20.51 -2.81
N SER A 444 10.22 21.06 -1.63
CA SER A 444 9.89 22.46 -1.31
C SER A 444 10.68 23.43 -2.19
N THR A 445 11.97 23.14 -2.43
CA THR A 445 12.83 23.94 -3.31
C THR A 445 12.37 23.88 -4.76
N ARG A 446 12.16 22.68 -5.29
CA ARG A 446 11.82 22.44 -6.71
C ARG A 446 10.35 22.72 -7.04
N GLY A 447 9.45 22.46 -6.10
CA GLY A 447 8.02 22.72 -6.24
C GLY A 447 7.68 24.22 -6.18
N GLY A 448 8.44 25.00 -5.40
CA GLY A 448 8.34 26.45 -5.34
C GLY A 448 6.90 26.95 -5.16
N ASP A 449 6.45 27.81 -6.07
CA ASP A 449 5.09 28.35 -6.07
C ASP A 449 4.01 27.37 -6.56
N ASN A 450 4.41 26.31 -7.26
CA ASN A 450 3.48 25.29 -7.75
C ASN A 450 3.14 24.26 -6.67
N GLY A 451 3.96 24.16 -5.62
CA GLY A 451 3.80 23.22 -4.51
C GLY A 451 4.33 21.82 -4.82
N PHE A 452 4.10 20.89 -3.89
CA PHE A 452 4.54 19.50 -4.05
C PHE A 452 3.59 18.45 -3.50
N PHE A 453 3.72 17.23 -4.01
CA PHE A 453 3.10 16.01 -3.47
C PHE A 453 4.19 15.03 -3.02
N LEU A 454 4.18 14.63 -1.75
CA LEU A 454 5.12 13.64 -1.21
C LEU A 454 4.35 12.46 -0.65
N MET A 455 4.71 11.25 -1.06
CA MET A 455 4.33 10.02 -0.36
C MET A 455 5.51 9.51 0.47
N SER A 456 5.26 9.13 1.73
CA SER A 456 6.28 8.60 2.63
C SER A 456 5.78 7.35 3.34
N GLU A 457 6.41 6.21 3.08
CA GLU A 457 5.93 4.89 3.49
C GLU A 457 6.82 4.22 4.56
N ALA A 458 6.20 3.75 5.63
CA ALA A 458 6.79 2.80 6.58
C ALA A 458 6.37 1.37 6.21
N ALA A 459 6.99 0.83 5.15
CA ALA A 459 6.58 -0.42 4.51
C ALA A 459 6.84 -1.67 5.36
N SER A 460 7.84 -1.62 6.23
CA SER A 460 8.24 -2.78 7.02
C SER A 460 7.27 -3.12 8.15
N VAL A 461 6.31 -2.25 8.48
CA VAL A 461 5.22 -2.60 9.42
C VAL A 461 4.47 -3.84 8.91
N ASP A 462 4.06 -3.83 7.64
CA ASP A 462 3.44 -4.95 6.93
C ASP A 462 4.34 -6.20 6.88
N LYS A 463 5.56 -6.03 6.35
CA LYS A 463 6.49 -7.15 6.12
C LYS A 463 6.80 -7.91 7.41
N GLN A 464 6.96 -7.18 8.51
CA GLN A 464 7.23 -7.78 9.81
C GLN A 464 5.96 -8.37 10.44
N MET A 465 4.76 -7.82 10.16
CA MET A 465 3.51 -8.45 10.55
C MET A 465 3.30 -9.79 9.84
N HIS A 466 3.54 -9.87 8.53
CA HIS A 466 3.56 -11.15 7.79
C HIS A 466 4.51 -12.17 8.45
N ALA A 467 5.75 -11.76 8.73
CA ALA A 467 6.74 -12.61 9.40
C ALA A 467 6.39 -12.97 10.86
N MET A 468 5.35 -12.33 11.42
CA MET A 468 4.96 -12.39 12.82
C MET A 468 6.05 -11.85 13.77
N ASP A 469 6.92 -10.96 13.29
CA ASP A 469 7.94 -10.28 14.09
C ASP A 469 7.38 -8.95 14.60
N TYR A 470 6.47 -9.04 15.58
CA TYR A 470 5.67 -7.91 16.04
C TYR A 470 6.51 -6.77 16.62
N ASP A 471 7.62 -7.08 17.30
CA ASP A 471 8.48 -6.06 17.90
C ASP A 471 9.18 -5.21 16.82
N ARG A 472 9.63 -5.81 15.71
CA ARG A 472 10.17 -5.08 14.57
C ARG A 472 9.10 -4.24 13.88
N ALA A 473 7.91 -4.81 13.66
CA ALA A 473 6.77 -4.09 13.08
C ALA A 473 6.39 -2.85 13.92
N LEU A 474 6.28 -3.01 15.25
CA LEU A 474 5.96 -1.90 16.16
C LEU A 474 7.11 -0.89 16.25
N GLY A 475 8.36 -1.32 16.12
CA GLY A 475 9.52 -0.42 16.04
C GLY A 475 9.49 0.49 14.80
N ASP A 476 9.14 -0.05 13.64
CA ASP A 476 8.99 0.75 12.41
C ASP A 476 7.76 1.67 12.47
N LEU A 477 6.67 1.24 13.14
CA LEU A 477 5.53 2.12 13.41
C LEU A 477 5.92 3.31 14.33
N LEU A 478 6.81 3.10 15.30
CA LEU A 478 7.37 4.19 16.10
C LEU A 478 8.31 5.09 15.29
N GLU A 479 9.06 4.55 14.34
CA GLU A 479 9.85 5.35 13.39
C GLU A 479 8.95 6.21 12.49
N LEU A 480 7.82 5.68 12.04
CA LEU A 480 6.81 6.46 11.31
C LEU A 480 6.31 7.64 12.16
N ASP A 481 5.94 7.39 13.42
CA ASP A 481 5.49 8.45 14.32
C ASP A 481 6.57 9.53 14.58
N ASP A 482 7.83 9.11 14.76
CA ASP A 482 8.95 10.03 14.88
C ASP A 482 9.21 10.85 13.61
N THR A 483 9.00 10.24 12.46
CA THR A 483 9.08 10.91 11.16
C THR A 483 7.98 11.95 10.99
N ILE A 484 6.74 11.62 11.39
CA ILE A 484 5.60 12.56 11.37
C ILE A 484 5.90 13.76 12.27
N ARG A 485 6.44 13.52 13.47
CA ARG A 485 6.86 14.60 14.40
C ARG A 485 7.87 15.53 13.77
N ALA A 486 8.96 14.98 13.25
CA ALA A 486 10.00 15.76 12.59
C ALA A 486 9.48 16.51 11.36
N THR A 487 8.51 15.92 10.64
CA THR A 487 7.89 16.55 9.47
C THR A 487 7.05 17.77 9.85
N ILE A 488 6.19 17.67 10.87
CA ILE A 488 5.41 18.82 11.35
C ILE A 488 6.33 19.95 11.81
N ASP A 489 7.39 19.62 12.56
CA ASP A 489 8.39 20.61 13.00
C ASP A 489 9.08 21.27 11.81
N LYS A 490 9.53 20.47 10.82
CA LYS A 490 10.18 20.96 9.60
C LYS A 490 9.27 21.87 8.77
N LEU A 491 7.99 21.51 8.59
CA LEU A 491 7.02 22.34 7.88
C LEU A 491 6.78 23.67 8.61
N GLY A 492 6.80 23.66 9.95
CA GLY A 492 6.75 24.86 10.78
C GLY A 492 7.98 25.74 10.61
N GLU A 493 9.18 25.15 10.59
CA GLU A 493 10.45 25.86 10.34
C GLU A 493 10.50 26.50 8.95
N LEU A 494 9.97 25.81 7.93
CA LEU A 494 9.86 26.31 6.57
C LEU A 494 8.73 27.35 6.39
N GLY A 495 7.83 27.49 7.38
CA GLY A 495 6.70 28.41 7.32
C GLY A 495 5.60 28.00 6.34
N ILE A 496 5.53 26.72 5.96
CA ILE A 496 4.57 26.18 4.97
C ILE A 496 3.56 25.20 5.58
N LEU A 497 3.54 25.06 6.91
CA LEU A 497 2.62 24.15 7.61
C LEU A 497 1.14 24.46 7.30
N ASP A 498 0.76 25.75 7.30
CA ASP A 498 -0.62 26.17 7.04
C ASP A 498 -1.03 26.02 5.56
N GLU A 499 -0.06 25.84 4.65
CA GLU A 499 -0.28 25.60 3.22
C GLU A 499 -0.22 24.09 2.85
N THR A 500 0.07 23.23 3.82
CA THR A 500 0.35 21.81 3.61
C THR A 500 -0.70 20.93 4.25
N LEU A 501 -1.37 20.09 3.46
CA LEU A 501 -2.21 19.01 3.96
C LEU A 501 -1.32 17.80 4.28
N VAL A 502 -1.28 17.40 5.54
CA VAL A 502 -0.60 16.18 5.99
C VAL A 502 -1.67 15.13 6.29
N VAL A 503 -1.60 13.99 5.60
CA VAL A 503 -2.47 12.84 5.81
C VAL A 503 -1.62 11.66 6.25
N VAL A 504 -2.07 10.92 7.25
CA VAL A 504 -1.46 9.66 7.69
C VAL A 504 -2.51 8.58 7.62
N SER A 505 -2.24 7.49 6.90
CA SER A 505 -3.12 6.34 6.86
C SER A 505 -2.36 5.04 6.62
N ALA A 506 -3.09 3.97 6.33
CA ALA A 506 -2.59 2.70 5.85
C ALA A 506 -3.30 2.37 4.53
N ASP A 507 -2.73 1.47 3.77
CA ASP A 507 -3.31 0.92 2.56
C ASP A 507 -4.25 -0.27 2.88
N HIS A 508 -3.90 -1.07 3.88
CA HIS A 508 -4.72 -2.11 4.49
C HIS A 508 -4.33 -2.40 5.94
N GLY A 509 -5.09 -3.30 6.57
CA GLY A 509 -4.84 -3.72 7.94
C GLY A 509 -4.21 -5.10 8.05
N HIS A 510 -3.57 -5.35 9.18
CA HIS A 510 -3.26 -6.67 9.70
C HIS A 510 -4.14 -6.99 10.92
N GLY A 511 -4.62 -8.23 11.02
CA GLY A 511 -5.50 -8.70 12.09
C GLY A 511 -4.81 -8.89 13.45
N PHE A 512 -3.96 -7.95 13.86
CA PHE A 512 -3.16 -7.93 15.08
C PHE A 512 -3.96 -7.42 16.28
N ASP A 513 -3.81 -8.07 17.43
CA ASP A 513 -4.39 -7.65 18.71
C ASP A 513 -3.47 -8.01 19.89
N VAL A 514 -3.68 -7.32 21.01
CA VAL A 514 -3.01 -7.53 22.29
C VAL A 514 -4.03 -7.94 23.34
N TRP A 515 -3.94 -9.18 23.83
CA TRP A 515 -4.90 -9.75 24.79
C TRP A 515 -4.38 -9.80 26.24
N GLY A 516 -3.13 -9.44 26.49
CA GLY A 516 -2.55 -9.46 27.82
C GLY A 516 -1.04 -9.26 27.84
N SER A 517 -0.39 -9.82 28.86
CA SER A 517 1.08 -9.88 28.93
C SER A 517 1.56 -11.33 29.06
N ALA A 518 2.83 -11.56 28.71
CA ALA A 518 3.49 -12.85 28.85
C ALA A 518 4.68 -12.74 29.80
N ASP A 519 4.70 -13.57 30.86
CA ASP A 519 5.90 -13.78 31.69
C ASP A 519 6.89 -14.68 30.93
N THR A 520 7.80 -14.05 30.18
CA THR A 520 8.72 -14.72 29.25
C THR A 520 9.73 -15.64 29.95
N GLU A 521 10.06 -15.36 31.21
CA GLU A 521 10.90 -16.22 32.05
C GLU A 521 10.13 -17.47 32.51
N TYR A 522 8.88 -17.29 32.98
CA TYR A 522 8.05 -18.42 33.39
C TYR A 522 7.75 -19.35 32.21
N LEU A 523 7.44 -18.78 31.04
CA LEU A 523 7.20 -19.52 29.80
C LEU A 523 8.39 -20.43 29.45
N ALA A 524 9.59 -19.85 29.38
CA ALA A 524 10.81 -20.58 29.02
C ALA A 524 11.18 -21.68 30.02
N ALA A 525 10.73 -21.58 31.27
CA ALA A 525 10.98 -22.57 32.32
C ALA A 525 10.03 -23.78 32.30
N GLN A 526 9.00 -23.81 31.44
CA GLN A 526 8.06 -24.94 31.36
C GLN A 526 8.43 -25.92 30.23
N ASP A 527 8.22 -27.21 30.48
CA ASP A 527 8.60 -28.29 29.54
C ASP A 527 7.52 -28.64 28.49
N ASP A 528 6.24 -28.34 28.76
CA ASP A 528 5.13 -28.67 27.87
C ASP A 528 4.31 -27.44 27.45
N ASP A 529 3.76 -27.49 26.23
CA ASP A 529 3.02 -26.38 25.61
C ASP A 529 1.80 -25.92 26.43
N ARG A 530 1.16 -26.82 27.18
CA ARG A 530 -0.01 -26.48 28.00
C ARG A 530 0.40 -25.72 29.26
N ALA A 531 1.50 -26.11 29.89
CA ALA A 531 2.07 -25.39 31.03
C ALA A 531 2.59 -24.00 30.61
N LYS A 532 3.26 -23.90 29.45
CA LYS A 532 3.76 -22.63 28.89
C LYS A 532 2.66 -21.56 28.76
N ARG A 533 1.46 -21.94 28.32
CA ARG A 533 0.30 -21.02 28.20
C ARG A 533 -0.12 -20.35 29.52
N ARG A 534 0.27 -20.90 30.68
CA ARG A 534 0.03 -20.25 31.99
C ARG A 534 0.86 -18.98 32.20
N ALA A 535 1.88 -18.75 31.38
CA ALA A 535 2.65 -17.51 31.35
C ALA A 535 1.83 -16.30 30.85
N VAL A 536 0.74 -16.54 30.12
CA VAL A 536 -0.11 -15.49 29.57
C VAL A 536 -1.05 -14.96 30.67
N GLY A 537 -0.77 -13.74 31.12
CA GLY A 537 -1.58 -13.01 32.08
C GLY A 537 -2.72 -12.26 31.41
N THR A 538 -3.96 -12.57 31.79
CA THR A 538 -5.17 -11.88 31.34
C THR A 538 -5.78 -11.01 32.45
N TYR A 539 -6.52 -9.96 32.07
CA TYR A 539 -7.19 -9.04 32.99
C TYR A 539 -6.23 -8.49 34.07
N GLU A 540 -6.54 -8.62 35.35
CA GLU A 540 -5.66 -8.16 36.46
C GLU A 540 -4.25 -8.78 36.41
N LYS A 541 -4.11 -9.96 35.79
CA LYS A 541 -2.83 -10.69 35.71
C LYS A 541 -1.94 -10.20 34.58
N SER A 542 -2.43 -9.35 33.67
CA SER A 542 -1.58 -8.74 32.63
C SER A 542 -0.60 -7.72 33.23
N GLY A 543 -0.92 -7.13 34.38
CA GLY A 543 -0.02 -6.20 35.07
C GLY A 543 0.18 -4.88 34.31
N GLN A 544 1.30 -4.21 34.57
CA GLN A 544 1.68 -2.95 33.92
C GLN A 544 2.77 -3.18 32.86
N SER A 545 2.78 -2.35 31.82
CA SER A 545 3.85 -2.34 30.81
C SER A 545 5.21 -2.14 31.48
N GLN A 546 6.17 -3.02 31.15
CA GLN A 546 7.55 -2.94 31.62
C GLN A 546 8.51 -2.35 30.57
N TYR A 547 8.03 -2.07 29.36
CA TYR A 547 8.85 -1.51 28.27
C TYR A 547 9.44 -0.14 28.60
N THR A 548 8.77 0.63 29.47
CA THR A 548 9.22 1.97 29.91
C THR A 548 9.80 1.97 31.34
N SER A 549 9.80 0.83 32.02
CA SER A 549 10.26 0.69 33.42
C SER A 549 11.48 -0.23 33.46
N ALA A 550 12.65 0.33 33.13
CA ALA A 550 13.78 -0.47 32.70
C ALA A 550 14.88 -0.69 33.76
N GLY A 551 14.71 -0.17 34.99
CA GLY A 551 15.77 -0.25 36.01
C GLY A 551 17.09 0.35 35.49
N ASN A 552 18.11 -0.48 35.24
CA ASN A 552 19.41 -0.07 34.68
C ASN A 552 19.57 -0.34 33.17
N LEU A 553 18.63 -1.06 32.54
CA LEU A 553 18.64 -1.27 31.09
C LEU A 553 18.10 0.01 30.43
N ASN A 554 18.80 0.56 29.45
CA ASN A 554 18.33 1.68 28.66
C ASN A 554 18.99 1.61 27.30
N TYR A 555 18.19 1.52 26.24
CA TYR A 555 18.69 1.47 24.86
C TYR A 555 19.07 2.85 24.31
N GLY A 556 18.87 3.94 25.06
CA GLY A 556 19.26 5.31 24.65
C GLY A 556 18.42 5.87 23.50
N THR A 557 17.23 5.32 23.28
CA THR A 557 16.42 5.45 22.05
C THR A 557 15.55 6.70 21.98
N GLY A 558 15.66 7.63 22.94
CA GLY A 558 14.86 8.86 22.98
C GLY A 558 13.51 8.67 23.68
N HIS A 559 12.63 9.69 23.60
CA HIS A 559 11.37 9.71 24.35
C HIS A 559 10.20 9.00 23.66
N SER A 560 10.36 8.60 22.39
CA SER A 560 9.32 7.99 21.55
C SER A 560 9.47 6.47 21.42
N PHE A 561 10.48 5.89 22.08
CA PHE A 561 10.86 4.48 21.96
C PHE A 561 10.98 3.85 23.36
N PRO A 562 10.85 2.52 23.49
CA PRO A 562 10.90 1.86 24.78
C PRO A 562 12.29 1.97 25.40
N ALA A 563 12.34 2.07 26.73
CA ALA A 563 13.60 2.01 27.48
C ALA A 563 14.14 0.58 27.58
N ASN A 564 13.26 -0.42 27.48
CA ASN A 564 13.61 -1.84 27.45
C ASN A 564 12.81 -2.59 26.38
N TRP A 565 13.47 -3.09 25.34
CA TRP A 565 12.87 -3.97 24.34
C TRP A 565 12.63 -5.39 24.84
N GLU A 566 13.40 -5.89 25.81
CA GLU A 566 13.31 -7.27 26.32
C GLU A 566 12.76 -7.30 27.77
N PRO A 567 11.51 -6.87 28.04
CA PRO A 567 10.94 -6.98 29.39
C PRO A 567 10.58 -8.43 29.74
N ARG A 568 10.59 -8.74 31.04
CA ARG A 568 10.09 -10.03 31.54
C ARG A 568 8.60 -10.19 31.26
N TYR A 569 7.82 -9.14 31.51
CA TYR A 569 6.38 -9.11 31.20
C TYR A 569 6.19 -8.37 29.88
N ALA A 570 6.25 -9.12 28.79
CA ALA A 570 6.13 -8.64 27.42
C ALA A 570 4.66 -8.58 26.96
N ILE A 571 4.39 -7.89 25.85
CA ILE A 571 3.07 -7.90 25.20
C ILE A 571 2.74 -9.34 24.77
N ALA A 572 1.57 -9.84 25.19
CA ALA A 572 1.00 -11.05 24.60
C ALA A 572 0.04 -10.63 23.48
N GLY A 573 0.51 -10.69 22.24
CA GLY A 573 -0.24 -10.31 21.05
C GLY A 573 0.05 -11.22 19.86
N GLY A 574 -0.72 -11.07 18.80
CA GLY A 574 -0.61 -11.88 17.59
C GLY A 574 -1.73 -11.65 16.60
N LEU A 575 -1.62 -12.31 15.45
CA LEU A 575 -2.55 -12.18 14.33
C LEU A 575 -3.66 -13.25 14.38
N GLY A 576 -4.86 -12.89 13.93
CA GLY A 576 -5.97 -13.85 13.75
C GLY A 576 -5.78 -14.80 12.55
N ALA A 577 -5.05 -14.36 11.53
CA ALA A 577 -4.77 -15.10 10.30
C ALA A 577 -3.28 -15.46 10.26
N THR A 578 -2.94 -16.71 10.62
CA THR A 578 -1.54 -17.17 10.76
C THR A 578 -1.38 -18.62 10.29
N PRO A 579 -0.16 -19.02 9.90
CA PRO A 579 0.21 -20.42 9.77
C PRO A 579 0.50 -21.03 11.16
N ASP A 580 0.73 -22.35 11.19
CA ASP A 580 1.30 -23.00 12.37
C ASP A 580 2.65 -22.37 12.74
N HIS A 581 2.82 -21.95 13.99
CA HIS A 581 4.07 -21.34 14.47
C HIS A 581 4.31 -21.57 15.97
N ARG A 582 5.53 -21.29 16.45
CA ARG A 582 5.86 -21.30 17.89
C ARG A 582 5.92 -19.89 18.43
N GLU A 583 5.36 -19.66 19.62
CA GLU A 583 5.35 -18.32 20.22
C GLU A 583 5.93 -18.33 21.65
N ASN A 584 6.82 -17.38 21.93
CA ASN A 584 7.47 -17.17 23.23
C ASN A 584 7.36 -15.70 23.74
N TYR A 585 6.81 -14.79 22.93
CA TYR A 585 6.64 -13.35 23.15
C TYR A 585 7.93 -12.60 23.50
N LYS A 586 9.08 -13.13 23.10
CA LYS A 586 10.37 -12.47 23.25
C LYS A 586 10.74 -11.77 21.96
N VAL A 587 11.40 -10.62 22.08
CA VAL A 587 12.07 -9.99 20.95
C VAL A 587 13.09 -10.96 20.37
N HIS A 588 13.01 -11.18 19.06
CA HIS A 588 13.95 -12.03 18.36
C HIS A 588 15.20 -11.23 17.99
N ARG A 589 16.40 -11.72 18.37
CA ARG A 589 17.67 -11.04 18.05
C ARG A 589 17.96 -10.98 16.55
N SER A 590 17.39 -11.90 15.78
CA SER A 590 17.44 -11.92 14.32
C SER A 590 16.02 -12.00 13.77
N PRO A 591 15.78 -11.59 12.52
CA PRO A 591 14.46 -11.65 11.90
C PRO A 591 13.81 -13.03 12.02
N ARG A 592 12.51 -13.04 12.33
CA ARG A 592 11.73 -14.26 12.54
C ARG A 592 11.54 -15.07 11.25
N SER A 593 11.50 -16.40 11.38
CA SER A 593 11.14 -17.32 10.29
C SER A 593 10.18 -18.36 10.82
N PRO A 594 8.87 -18.06 10.85
CA PRO A 594 7.91 -18.80 11.66
C PRO A 594 7.60 -20.21 11.14
N THR A 595 7.78 -20.43 9.84
CA THR A 595 7.48 -21.70 9.18
C THR A 595 8.69 -22.28 8.46
N THR A 596 8.65 -23.59 8.23
CA THR A 596 9.57 -24.31 7.35
C THR A 596 8.77 -25.17 6.38
N ARG A 597 9.27 -25.28 5.14
CA ARG A 597 8.58 -26.05 4.10
C ARG A 597 8.97 -27.53 4.13
N LEU A 598 7.98 -28.42 4.09
CA LEU A 598 8.16 -29.87 3.99
C LEU A 598 7.08 -30.47 3.10
N ASN A 599 7.47 -31.23 2.07
CA ASN A 599 6.54 -31.90 1.14
C ASN A 599 5.51 -30.97 0.47
N GLY A 600 5.87 -29.70 0.23
CA GLY A 600 5.00 -28.72 -0.43
C GLY A 600 4.23 -27.82 0.54
N GLU A 601 4.06 -28.24 1.79
CA GLU A 601 3.32 -27.53 2.84
C GLU A 601 4.26 -26.84 3.85
N TYR A 602 3.72 -25.90 4.62
CA TYR A 602 4.39 -25.18 5.68
C TYR A 602 3.99 -25.70 7.05
N TYR A 603 5.00 -25.88 7.90
CA TYR A 603 4.88 -26.32 9.28
C TYR A 603 5.59 -25.32 10.19
N ALA A 604 5.19 -25.26 11.47
CA ALA A 604 5.90 -24.46 12.46
C ALA A 604 7.40 -24.78 12.47
N ASN A 605 8.24 -23.76 12.31
CA ASN A 605 9.68 -23.92 12.33
C ASN A 605 10.15 -24.24 13.76
N PRO A 606 10.76 -25.42 14.02
CA PRO A 606 11.20 -25.78 15.37
C PRO A 606 12.40 -24.96 15.87
N SER A 607 13.09 -24.26 14.96
CA SER A 607 14.21 -23.37 15.31
C SER A 607 13.74 -21.96 15.67
N ASP A 608 12.52 -21.59 15.26
CA ASP A 608 11.86 -20.34 15.60
C ASP A 608 11.21 -20.47 16.98
N ALA A 609 11.45 -19.50 17.87
CA ALA A 609 10.97 -19.52 19.26
C ALA A 609 11.01 -20.92 19.92
N PRO A 610 12.19 -21.57 20.05
CA PRO A 610 12.30 -22.97 20.48
C PRO A 610 11.80 -23.23 21.90
N ASP A 611 11.85 -22.21 22.76
CA ASP A 611 11.27 -22.22 24.11
C ASP A 611 9.77 -21.84 24.11
N GLY A 612 9.20 -21.50 22.96
CA GLY A 612 7.78 -21.20 22.75
C GLY A 612 6.87 -22.43 22.77
N PHE A 613 5.56 -22.19 22.77
CA PHE A 613 4.54 -23.22 22.59
C PHE A 613 3.95 -23.18 21.17
N LEU A 614 3.43 -24.30 20.69
CA LEU A 614 2.77 -24.35 19.38
C LEU A 614 1.44 -23.58 19.40
N VAL A 615 1.29 -22.69 18.42
CA VAL A 615 0.07 -22.01 18.02
C VAL A 615 -0.35 -22.62 16.68
N ASN A 616 -1.53 -23.22 16.64
CA ASN A 616 -2.07 -23.76 15.40
C ASN A 616 -2.62 -22.61 14.55
N GLY A 617 -2.27 -22.62 13.28
CA GLY A 617 -2.70 -21.65 12.29
C GLY A 617 -4.17 -21.80 11.91
N THR A 618 -4.66 -20.77 11.23
CA THR A 618 -6.00 -20.68 10.64
C THR A 618 -5.97 -20.62 9.12
N LEU A 619 -4.78 -20.45 8.54
CA LEU A 619 -4.55 -20.37 7.10
C LEU A 619 -4.38 -21.76 6.46
N PRO A 620 -4.55 -21.85 5.12
CA PRO A 620 -4.17 -23.02 4.33
C PRO A 620 -2.73 -23.49 4.59
N THR A 621 -2.47 -24.78 4.37
CA THR A 621 -1.16 -25.39 4.67
C THR A 621 -0.05 -24.99 3.69
N ASP A 622 -0.38 -24.28 2.61
CA ASP A 622 0.53 -23.70 1.65
C ASP A 622 0.85 -22.22 1.92
N GLU A 623 0.27 -21.62 2.96
CA GLU A 623 0.61 -20.28 3.43
C GLU A 623 1.73 -20.30 4.47
N ALA A 624 2.76 -19.48 4.25
CA ALA A 624 3.99 -19.50 5.05
C ALA A 624 4.04 -18.45 6.17
N VAL A 625 3.16 -17.44 6.09
CA VAL A 625 3.21 -16.19 6.86
C VAL A 625 1.80 -15.75 7.25
N GLY A 626 1.67 -14.79 8.18
CA GLY A 626 0.39 -14.12 8.41
C GLY A 626 -0.10 -13.42 7.15
N VAL A 627 -1.36 -13.00 7.09
CA VAL A 627 -1.92 -12.25 5.95
C VAL A 627 -2.71 -11.02 6.42
N HIS A 628 -3.06 -10.16 5.46
CA HIS A 628 -3.83 -8.94 5.70
C HIS A 628 -5.23 -9.25 6.29
N SER A 629 -5.92 -8.21 6.76
CA SER A 629 -7.30 -8.29 7.27
C SER A 629 -8.22 -7.24 6.64
N LEU A 630 -9.53 -7.50 6.71
CA LEU A 630 -10.62 -6.58 6.35
C LEU A 630 -10.80 -5.44 7.38
N THR A 631 -9.83 -5.20 8.26
CA THR A 631 -9.95 -4.17 9.29
C THR A 631 -9.93 -2.78 8.64
N ASP A 632 -10.96 -1.96 8.89
CA ASP A 632 -10.93 -0.55 8.51
C ASP A 632 -9.71 0.15 9.15
N VAL A 633 -8.99 0.94 8.35
CA VAL A 633 -7.74 1.59 8.78
C VAL A 633 -7.95 3.07 9.07
N PRO A 634 -7.17 3.68 9.97
CA PRO A 634 -7.39 5.06 10.39
C PRO A 634 -6.86 6.04 9.36
N VAL A 635 -7.46 7.22 9.30
CA VAL A 635 -6.96 8.35 8.53
C VAL A 635 -6.84 9.54 9.46
N TYR A 636 -5.61 10.01 9.71
CA TYR A 636 -5.32 11.22 10.47
C TYR A 636 -5.04 12.36 9.50
N ALA A 637 -5.65 13.53 9.70
CA ALA A 637 -5.42 14.70 8.85
C ALA A 637 -5.08 15.97 9.63
N TRP A 638 -4.11 16.75 9.13
CA TRP A 638 -3.68 18.05 9.63
C TRP A 638 -3.53 19.04 8.46
N GLY A 639 -4.03 20.26 8.63
CA GLY A 639 -3.86 21.36 7.67
C GLY A 639 -5.13 21.65 6.87
N PRO A 640 -5.01 22.28 5.68
CA PRO A 640 -6.16 22.62 4.85
C PRO A 640 -7.03 21.39 4.54
N CYS A 641 -8.36 21.54 4.60
CA CYS A 641 -9.35 20.49 4.33
C CYS A 641 -9.36 19.30 5.30
N GLN A 642 -8.61 19.35 6.41
CA GLN A 642 -8.54 18.26 7.39
C GLN A 642 -9.91 17.77 7.87
N GLU A 643 -10.90 18.65 8.01
CA GLU A 643 -12.26 18.34 8.47
C GLU A 643 -12.98 17.32 7.59
N THR A 644 -12.61 17.24 6.31
CA THR A 644 -13.20 16.33 5.33
C THR A 644 -12.81 14.87 5.56
N PHE A 645 -11.77 14.61 6.36
CA PHE A 645 -11.27 13.28 6.67
C PHE A 645 -11.92 12.64 7.90
N SER A 646 -12.94 13.27 8.49
CA SER A 646 -13.72 12.69 9.59
C SER A 646 -14.75 11.66 9.10
N GLY A 647 -15.13 10.71 9.98
CA GLY A 647 -16.12 9.67 9.68
C GLY A 647 -15.54 8.39 9.08
N THR A 648 -16.40 7.57 8.48
CA THR A 648 -16.03 6.32 7.79
C THR A 648 -16.39 6.43 6.32
N TYR A 649 -15.46 6.11 5.42
CA TYR A 649 -15.62 6.27 3.98
C TYR A 649 -14.84 5.20 3.20
N SER A 650 -14.99 5.16 1.87
CA SER A 650 -14.23 4.25 1.02
C SER A 650 -12.80 4.75 0.86
N ASN A 651 -11.81 3.87 0.66
CA ASN A 651 -10.43 4.30 0.40
C ASN A 651 -10.29 5.24 -0.81
N ILE A 652 -11.13 5.10 -1.83
CA ILE A 652 -11.17 6.01 -2.98
C ILE A 652 -11.49 7.45 -2.58
N ASP A 653 -12.24 7.66 -1.48
CA ASP A 653 -12.59 8.99 -1.03
C ASP A 653 -11.37 9.77 -0.51
N VAL A 654 -10.28 9.09 -0.12
CA VAL A 654 -9.01 9.73 0.24
C VAL A 654 -8.45 10.49 -0.97
N PHE A 655 -8.42 9.85 -2.15
CA PHE A 655 -8.03 10.50 -3.40
C PHE A 655 -8.85 11.77 -3.65
N TYR A 656 -10.18 11.66 -3.63
CA TYR A 656 -11.06 12.79 -3.92
C TYR A 656 -10.92 13.93 -2.91
N LYS A 657 -10.72 13.62 -1.62
CA LYS A 657 -10.48 14.65 -0.59
C LYS A 657 -9.16 15.38 -0.85
N ILE A 658 -8.09 14.66 -1.19
CA ILE A 658 -6.79 15.25 -1.52
C ILE A 658 -6.89 16.07 -2.82
N ALA A 659 -7.46 15.50 -3.88
CA ALA A 659 -7.61 16.14 -5.19
C ALA A 659 -8.46 17.42 -5.11
N ASN A 660 -9.54 17.41 -4.32
CA ASN A 660 -10.34 18.61 -4.05
C ASN A 660 -9.56 19.66 -3.27
N CYS A 661 -8.75 19.25 -2.29
CA CYS A 661 -7.93 20.20 -1.53
C CYS A 661 -6.85 20.86 -2.39
N LEU A 662 -6.27 20.10 -3.33
CA LEU A 662 -5.32 20.58 -4.33
C LEU A 662 -5.98 21.33 -5.51
N GLY A 663 -7.33 21.34 -5.61
CA GLY A 663 -8.06 21.98 -6.70
C GLY A 663 -7.75 21.35 -8.07
N LEU A 664 -7.78 20.01 -8.16
CA LEU A 664 -7.38 19.26 -9.35
C LEU A 664 -8.51 18.99 -10.35
N ALA A 665 -9.77 19.24 -10.00
CA ALA A 665 -10.90 19.13 -10.93
C ALA A 665 -10.87 20.25 -12.00
N ARG A 666 -11.35 19.99 -13.22
CA ARG A 666 -11.37 20.95 -14.34
C ARG A 666 -12.70 20.95 -15.09
N GLU A 667 -13.10 22.15 -15.54
CA GLU A 667 -14.11 22.32 -16.58
C GLU A 667 -13.47 22.17 -17.98
N GLU A 668 -14.28 21.85 -18.98
CA GLU A 668 -13.79 21.71 -20.36
C GLU A 668 -13.23 23.04 -20.89
N GLY A 669 -12.00 23.03 -21.41
CA GLY A 669 -11.36 24.20 -22.01
C GLY A 669 -10.66 25.17 -21.04
N ASP A 670 -10.63 24.89 -19.74
CA ASP A 670 -9.90 25.71 -18.76
C ASP A 670 -8.38 25.42 -18.80
N SER A 671 -7.58 26.46 -19.09
CA SER A 671 -6.11 26.38 -19.17
C SER A 671 -5.40 26.63 -17.83
N GLY A 672 -6.08 26.44 -16.70
CA GLY A 672 -5.48 26.26 -15.38
C GLY A 672 -5.72 27.39 -14.39
N CYS A 673 -6.16 27.04 -13.17
CA CYS A 673 -6.20 27.93 -12.03
C CYS A 673 -4.78 28.26 -11.54
N ALA A 674 -4.34 29.51 -11.73
CA ALA A 674 -3.20 30.05 -11.00
C ALA A 674 -3.51 30.09 -9.49
N PRO A 675 -2.55 29.78 -8.60
CA PRO A 675 -2.77 29.86 -7.17
C PRO A 675 -3.22 31.27 -6.76
N THR A 676 -4.35 31.38 -6.09
CA THR A 676 -4.81 32.63 -5.50
C THR A 676 -3.86 33.02 -4.38
N LYS A 677 -3.10 34.11 -4.57
CA LYS A 677 -2.28 34.69 -3.51
C LYS A 677 -3.20 35.14 -2.37
N HIS A 678 -3.06 34.52 -1.20
CA HIS A 678 -3.59 35.06 0.06
C HIS A 678 -2.50 35.82 0.81
#